data_AF-A0A7Y1YKE4-F1
#
_entry.id   AF-A0A7Y1YKE4-F1
#
_cell.length_a   1.000
_cell.length_b   1.000
_cell.length_c   1.000
_cell.angle_alpha   90.00
_cell.angle_beta   90.00
_cell.angle_gamma   90.00
#
_symmetry.space_group_name_H-M   'P 1'
#
loop_
_entity.id
_entity.type
_entity.pdbx_description
1 polymer ?
#
loop_
_entity_poly.entity_id
_entity_poly.type
_entity_poly.pdbx_seq_one_letter_code
_entity_poly.pdbx_strand_id
1 'polypeptide(L)'
;MKWTRRLGLIFLLFTGCITNRSESIPMLNYVPEDALAIVRINNLNQCKTLLHENAFLQDLSNTETHKAVNEHLKALKYLAHEHESVLAFVPSEGTQFLYISPTTESLIDSLHLDPDSLSQRIIRNKDFNTIELEDRTLYSATSGGNTLISSSSDVLLDQLNAASSREVPSTLLSLYQAAGTDKPASLFLRSRQGQVLLDSQLEDSGSVQLNRLTDWISMDIDPTSRQLNLSGALIATDSSSILNLFRNVPPLAHKTPGFAPAEASAILSYTFEDHAAFTANQLQFLKQPTSLDTLFNTVEEVGIFYMQEKKGIILSTFGTENINLFLEQIRAGTEDYLGNEIISLSQNEFLNVHFNPLIKDYNAQHYTMLENAFVFAEEKGMLRTVIRNFNQGNTFSKTREFASVEKTLANESNILFVSKNKGVSPLLEDDFSQSLQKDMKTRKLNDYAYACQVIGDDSFYHTNILIQKLSEIEDPRSTFPLFSVSLDAKLATEPQFVINHNTRKKEIVVQDENNVLYLISTSGNVLWKKELSSPIQGKIQQVDLYKNGRLQLAFTTNDQFFVIDRNGKVVQPFEKTYEGGNLNPLAIFDYEQNRKYRLVVTQGRKVFMYNSRGDIVSGFTYTEAGDEIQGAPKHFRVGNKDYLVFKLADGSLKILNRIGKVR
;
A
#
# COMPACT_ATOMS: atom_id res chain seq x y z
N MET A 1 56.15 64.10 28.02
CA MET A 1 56.68 62.71 27.94
C MET A 1 55.84 61.72 28.76
N LYS A 2 54.51 61.72 28.59
CA LYS A 2 53.54 60.93 29.39
C LYS A 2 52.79 59.88 28.55
N TRP A 3 53.32 59.53 27.37
CA TRP A 3 52.71 58.59 26.43
C TRP A 3 53.50 57.29 26.25
N THR A 4 54.73 57.19 26.76
CA THR A 4 55.58 55.99 26.62
C THR A 4 55.48 55.01 27.79
N ARG A 5 54.81 55.37 28.90
CA ARG A 5 54.57 54.46 30.05
C ARG A 5 53.23 53.72 30.02
N ARG A 6 52.34 54.01 29.05
CA ARG A 6 51.05 53.30 28.90
C ARG A 6 51.09 52.19 27.82
N LEU A 7 52.06 52.19 26.90
CA LEU A 7 52.21 51.10 25.94
C LEU A 7 52.85 49.84 26.55
N GLY A 8 53.68 49.98 27.59
CA GLY A 8 54.32 48.83 28.27
C GLY A 8 53.38 48.02 29.18
N LEU A 9 52.20 48.54 29.52
CA LEU A 9 51.20 47.83 30.34
C LEU A 9 50.12 47.13 29.50
N ILE A 10 49.97 47.48 28.22
CA ILE A 10 49.02 46.83 27.29
C ILE A 10 49.65 45.57 26.67
N PHE A 11 50.99 45.48 26.59
CA PHE A 11 51.69 44.29 26.09
C PHE A 11 51.87 43.19 27.16
N LEU A 12 51.66 43.51 28.44
CA LEU A 12 51.74 42.55 29.57
C LEU A 12 50.38 41.97 29.98
N LEU A 13 49.29 42.35 29.30
CA LEU A 13 47.94 41.77 29.48
C LEU A 13 47.61 40.66 28.47
N PHE A 14 48.53 40.33 27.55
CA PHE A 14 48.34 39.25 26.57
C PHE A 14 49.16 37.97 26.86
N THR A 15 49.85 37.89 28.02
CA THR A 15 50.61 36.70 28.42
C THR A 15 50.08 36.02 29.69
N GLY A 16 48.89 36.40 30.16
CA GLY A 16 48.22 35.75 31.29
C GLY A 16 47.23 34.68 30.83
N CYS A 17 47.41 33.46 31.34
CA CYS A 17 46.59 32.27 31.12
C CYS A 17 46.72 31.60 29.75
N ILE A 18 47.82 30.85 29.57
CA ILE A 18 47.69 29.52 28.98
C ILE A 18 46.88 28.71 30.00
N THR A 19 45.56 28.83 29.96
CA THR A 19 44.70 27.76 30.46
C THR A 19 45.12 26.53 29.68
N ASN A 20 45.62 25.50 30.36
CA ASN A 20 45.64 24.15 29.80
C ASN A 20 44.23 23.89 29.28
N ARG A 21 44.01 24.07 27.98
CA ARG A 21 42.83 23.50 27.32
C ARG A 21 43.04 22.01 27.48
N SER A 22 42.30 21.39 28.40
CA SER A 22 42.06 19.96 28.33
C SER A 22 41.67 19.68 26.88
N GLU A 23 42.44 18.86 26.17
CA GLU A 23 42.08 18.43 24.83
C GLU A 23 40.68 17.81 24.92
N SER A 24 39.72 18.44 24.23
CA SER A 24 38.36 17.91 24.13
C SER A 24 38.44 16.67 23.26
N ILE A 25 38.10 15.52 23.81
CA ILE A 25 38.08 14.26 23.05
C ILE A 25 36.71 14.19 22.34
N PRO A 26 36.63 14.01 21.01
CA PRO A 26 35.36 13.87 20.32
C PRO A 26 34.56 12.66 20.82
N MET A 27 33.23 12.75 20.88
CA MET A 27 32.37 11.67 21.39
C MET A 27 32.58 10.33 20.64
N LEU A 28 32.78 10.38 19.32
CA LEU A 28 33.02 9.18 18.51
C LEU A 28 34.29 8.42 18.90
N ASN A 29 35.30 9.07 19.48
CA ASN A 29 36.52 8.38 19.92
C ASN A 29 36.25 7.42 21.10
N TYR A 30 35.18 7.64 21.87
CA TYR A 30 34.76 6.74 22.94
C TYR A 30 33.97 5.54 22.42
N VAL A 31 33.49 5.54 21.18
CA VAL A 31 32.74 4.42 20.61
C VAL A 31 33.71 3.30 20.22
N PRO A 32 33.47 2.04 20.65
CA PRO A 32 34.33 0.92 20.27
C PRO A 32 34.14 0.51 18.81
N GLU A 33 35.19 -0.07 18.19
CA GLU A 33 35.17 -0.46 16.76
C GLU A 33 34.20 -1.61 16.44
N ASP A 34 33.89 -2.45 17.43
CA ASP A 34 32.99 -3.58 17.35
C ASP A 34 31.56 -3.24 17.79
N ALA A 35 31.24 -1.95 17.96
CA ALA A 35 29.88 -1.50 18.24
C ALA A 35 28.88 -2.11 17.23
N LEU A 36 27.81 -2.69 17.78
CA LEU A 36 26.73 -3.33 17.02
C LEU A 36 25.87 -2.29 16.29
N ALA A 37 25.62 -1.16 16.96
CA ALA A 37 24.89 -0.03 16.42
C ALA A 37 25.33 1.26 17.11
N ILE A 38 25.30 2.37 16.36
CA ILE A 38 25.62 3.71 16.85
C ILE A 38 24.45 4.61 16.50
N VAL A 39 23.94 5.35 17.47
CA VAL A 39 22.85 6.31 17.28
C VAL A 39 23.35 7.68 17.70
N ARG A 40 23.45 8.60 16.74
CA ARG A 40 23.59 10.03 17.02
C ARG A 40 22.22 10.55 17.41
N ILE A 41 22.11 11.21 18.54
CA ILE A 41 20.85 11.76 19.06
C ILE A 41 21.05 13.26 19.16
N ASN A 42 20.42 14.01 18.27
CA ASN A 42 20.55 15.47 18.23
C ASN A 42 19.77 16.13 19.39
N ASN A 43 18.61 15.56 19.74
CA ASN A 43 17.81 15.96 20.90
C ASN A 43 17.07 14.75 21.49
N LEU A 44 17.47 14.30 22.68
CA LEU A 44 16.93 13.08 23.29
C LEU A 44 15.46 13.23 23.70
N ASN A 45 15.09 14.39 24.25
CA ASN A 45 13.72 14.65 24.71
C ASN A 45 12.72 14.68 23.53
N GLN A 46 13.10 15.36 22.44
CA GLN A 46 12.32 15.39 21.22
C GLN A 46 12.23 13.99 20.59
N CYS A 47 13.36 13.27 20.49
CA CYS A 47 13.39 11.91 19.95
C CYS A 47 12.44 10.97 20.70
N LYS A 48 12.49 10.96 22.03
CA LYS A 48 11.56 10.18 22.88
C LYS A 48 10.10 10.52 22.61
N THR A 49 9.78 11.81 22.54
CA THR A 49 8.41 12.29 22.31
C THR A 49 7.89 11.83 20.95
N LEU A 50 8.65 12.05 19.88
CA LEU A 50 8.26 11.69 18.52
C LEU A 50 8.12 10.16 18.33
N LEU A 51 9.02 9.37 18.92
CA LEU A 51 8.91 7.90 18.88
C LEU A 51 7.70 7.40 19.69
N HIS A 52 7.43 8.00 20.85
CA HIS A 52 6.27 7.64 21.67
C HIS A 52 4.93 7.99 20.99
N GLU A 53 4.87 9.12 20.28
CA GLU A 53 3.66 9.57 19.58
C GLU A 53 3.41 8.89 18.23
N ASN A 54 4.40 8.16 17.71
CA ASN A 54 4.29 7.48 16.42
C ASN A 54 3.31 6.31 16.48
N ALA A 55 2.27 6.36 15.64
CA ALA A 55 1.20 5.38 15.66
C ALA A 55 1.65 3.94 15.33
N PHE A 56 2.65 3.75 14.46
CA PHE A 56 3.15 2.41 14.12
C PHE A 56 3.81 1.76 15.35
N LEU A 57 4.66 2.50 16.05
CA LEU A 57 5.31 2.04 17.27
C LEU A 57 4.31 1.76 18.39
N GLN A 58 3.26 2.59 18.53
CA GLN A 58 2.16 2.34 19.47
C GLN A 58 1.35 1.10 19.11
N ASP A 59 1.05 0.89 17.83
CA ASP A 59 0.29 -0.28 17.38
C ASP A 59 1.06 -1.59 17.59
N LEU A 60 2.39 -1.52 17.61
CA LEU A 60 3.32 -2.60 17.98
C LEU A 60 3.59 -2.74 19.48
N SER A 61 3.12 -1.84 20.34
CA SER A 61 3.58 -1.77 21.76
C SER A 61 3.42 -3.07 22.56
N ASN A 62 2.46 -3.91 22.19
CA ASN A 62 2.13 -5.16 22.88
C ASN A 62 2.86 -6.38 22.31
N THR A 63 3.57 -6.24 21.20
CA THR A 63 4.27 -7.33 20.53
C THR A 63 5.52 -7.78 21.28
N GLU A 64 5.96 -9.01 21.04
CA GLU A 64 7.15 -9.56 21.70
C GLU A 64 8.41 -8.81 21.25
N THR A 65 8.51 -8.55 19.94
CA THR A 65 9.64 -7.82 19.34
C THR A 65 9.76 -6.41 19.93
N HIS A 66 8.66 -5.68 20.04
CA HIS A 66 8.69 -4.32 20.58
C HIS A 66 9.12 -4.30 22.04
N LYS A 67 8.63 -5.25 22.86
CA LYS A 67 9.02 -5.35 24.27
C LYS A 67 10.51 -5.66 24.42
N ALA A 68 11.05 -6.55 23.60
CA ALA A 68 12.47 -6.89 23.61
C ALA A 68 13.35 -5.67 23.30
N VAL A 69 13.00 -4.88 22.28
CA VAL A 69 13.73 -3.63 21.96
C VAL A 69 13.58 -2.60 23.08
N ASN A 70 12.38 -2.41 23.62
CA ASN A 70 12.12 -1.42 24.66
C ASN A 70 12.87 -1.73 25.97
N GLU A 71 13.07 -3.00 26.32
CA GLU A 71 13.87 -3.38 27.50
C GLU A 71 15.34 -2.95 27.41
N HIS A 72 15.93 -2.97 26.22
CA HIS A 72 17.30 -2.46 25.98
C HIS A 72 17.37 -0.93 26.09
N LEU A 73 16.28 -0.23 25.74
CA LEU A 73 16.21 1.24 25.77
C LEU A 73 15.68 1.78 27.10
N LYS A 74 15.17 0.93 28.00
CA LYS A 74 14.50 1.33 29.24
C LYS A 74 15.36 2.20 30.15
N ALA A 75 16.67 2.00 30.17
CA ALA A 75 17.61 2.82 30.94
C ALA A 75 17.68 4.27 30.43
N LEU A 76 17.46 4.48 29.14
CA LEU A 76 17.48 5.81 28.53
C LEU A 76 16.32 6.67 29.01
N LYS A 77 15.22 6.08 29.52
CA LYS A 77 14.05 6.84 30.00
C LYS A 77 14.43 7.82 31.11
N TYR A 78 15.43 7.50 31.92
CA TYR A 78 15.93 8.31 33.04
C TYR A 78 16.91 9.41 32.63
N LEU A 79 17.37 9.43 31.37
CA LEU A 79 18.28 10.45 30.88
C LEU A 79 17.50 11.61 30.25
N ALA A 80 17.77 12.86 30.61
CA ALA A 80 17.27 14.01 29.86
C ALA A 80 18.43 14.86 29.37
N HIS A 81 18.50 15.06 28.06
CA HIS A 81 19.55 15.86 27.45
C HIS A 81 19.06 16.54 26.17
N GLU A 82 19.36 17.84 26.04
CA GLU A 82 18.95 18.65 24.89
C GLU A 82 20.08 18.91 23.89
N HIS A 83 21.30 18.46 24.19
CA HIS A 83 22.43 18.54 23.27
C HIS A 83 22.67 17.21 22.55
N GLU A 84 23.47 17.29 21.49
CA GLU A 84 23.93 16.13 20.75
C GLU A 84 24.58 15.10 21.68
N SER A 85 24.21 13.84 21.49
CA SER A 85 24.75 12.71 22.23
C SER A 85 24.92 11.50 21.32
N VAL A 86 25.72 10.53 21.75
CA VAL A 86 25.96 9.28 21.02
C VAL A 86 25.58 8.11 21.92
N LEU A 87 24.73 7.24 21.41
CA LEU A 87 24.39 5.96 22.02
C LEU A 87 25.02 4.84 21.19
N ALA A 88 25.84 4.00 21.79
CA ALA A 88 26.41 2.82 21.15
C ALA A 88 25.94 1.54 21.85
N PHE A 89 25.61 0.52 21.07
CA PHE A 89 25.37 -0.84 21.54
C PHE A 89 26.65 -1.65 21.35
N VAL A 90 27.12 -2.32 22.40
CA VAL A 90 28.44 -2.95 22.47
C VAL A 90 28.29 -4.43 22.80
N PRO A 91 28.96 -5.35 22.05
CA PRO A 91 28.95 -6.76 22.38
C PRO A 91 29.86 -7.04 23.59
N SER A 92 29.29 -7.57 24.67
CA SER A 92 30.03 -7.96 25.89
C SER A 92 29.34 -9.18 26.50
N GLU A 93 29.19 -9.27 27.84
CA GLU A 93 28.23 -10.19 28.47
C GLU A 93 26.80 -9.78 28.06
N GLY A 94 26.33 -10.29 26.91
CA GLY A 94 25.12 -9.82 26.24
C GLY A 94 25.32 -8.49 25.51
N THR A 95 24.22 -7.78 25.23
CA THR A 95 24.26 -6.46 24.58
C THR A 95 24.24 -5.37 25.66
N GLN A 96 25.34 -4.63 25.75
CA GLN A 96 25.49 -3.50 26.69
C GLN A 96 25.32 -2.18 25.94
N PHE A 97 24.95 -1.10 26.64
CA PHE A 97 24.90 0.23 26.02
C PHE A 97 25.97 1.16 26.60
N LEU A 98 26.38 2.12 25.78
CA LEU A 98 27.24 3.24 26.15
C LEU A 98 26.62 4.53 25.63
N TYR A 99 26.26 5.43 26.52
CA TYR A 99 25.73 6.75 26.23
C TYR A 99 26.78 7.81 26.51
N ILE A 100 27.04 8.68 25.55
CA ILE A 100 28.08 9.71 25.60
C ILE A 100 27.42 11.05 25.30
N SER A 101 27.65 12.05 26.14
CA SER A 101 27.11 13.40 25.98
C SER A 101 28.11 14.45 26.47
N PRO A 102 28.04 15.70 26.01
CA PRO A 102 28.79 16.80 26.61
C PRO A 102 28.50 16.91 28.12
N THR A 103 29.53 17.12 28.92
CA THR A 103 29.36 17.30 30.36
C THR A 103 28.58 18.59 30.64
N THR A 104 27.40 18.45 31.25
CA THR A 104 26.51 19.55 31.65
C THR A 104 26.07 19.35 33.10
N GLU A 105 25.84 20.43 33.84
CA GLU A 105 25.30 20.37 35.20
C GLU A 105 23.92 19.67 35.21
N SER A 106 23.11 19.85 34.16
CA SER A 106 21.75 19.31 34.05
C SER A 106 21.65 17.79 33.86
N LEU A 107 22.67 17.11 33.33
CA LEU A 107 22.59 15.67 33.09
C LEU A 107 22.51 14.89 34.42
N ILE A 108 23.23 15.36 35.44
CA ILE A 108 23.26 14.75 36.78
C ILE A 108 21.95 15.03 37.51
N ASP A 109 21.39 16.24 37.39
CA ASP A 109 20.10 16.61 37.99
C ASP A 109 18.90 15.90 37.31
N SER A 110 19.00 15.63 36.00
CA SER A 110 17.95 14.99 35.22
C SER A 110 17.69 13.52 35.56
N LEU A 111 18.65 12.87 36.23
CA LEU A 111 18.49 11.48 36.65
C LEU A 111 17.35 11.32 37.68
N HIS A 112 16.92 12.40 38.37
CA HIS A 112 15.80 12.41 39.32
C HIS A 112 15.76 11.20 40.26
N LEU A 113 16.94 10.65 40.57
CA LEU A 113 17.02 9.51 41.45
C LEU A 113 16.92 10.00 42.88
N ASP A 114 16.30 9.21 43.74
CA ASP A 114 16.34 9.41 45.18
C ASP A 114 17.80 9.65 45.60
N PRO A 115 18.14 10.64 46.45
CA PRO A 115 19.53 10.95 46.79
C PRO A 115 20.35 9.75 47.29
N ASP A 116 19.68 8.72 47.82
CA ASP A 116 20.27 7.47 48.33
C ASP A 116 20.70 6.48 47.23
N SER A 117 20.34 6.71 45.97
CA SER A 117 20.63 5.82 44.83
C SER A 117 21.98 6.07 44.15
N LEU A 118 22.62 7.20 44.46
CA LEU A 118 23.92 7.59 43.91
C LEU A 118 25.01 7.22 44.91
N SER A 119 25.92 6.33 44.50
CA SER A 119 27.10 6.01 45.30
C SER A 119 28.38 6.16 44.48
N GLN A 120 29.42 6.73 45.07
CA GLN A 120 30.74 6.76 44.46
C GLN A 120 31.47 5.46 44.77
N ARG A 121 32.00 4.80 43.72
CA ARG A 121 32.82 3.60 43.85
C ARG A 121 34.10 3.75 43.05
N ILE A 122 35.22 3.39 43.68
CA ILE A 122 36.50 3.26 42.99
C ILE A 122 36.53 1.86 42.37
N ILE A 123 36.56 1.77 41.05
CA ILE A 123 36.75 0.51 40.33
C ILE A 123 38.08 0.60 39.59
N ARG A 124 39.01 -0.31 39.89
CA ARG A 124 40.34 -0.40 39.26
C ARG A 124 41.09 0.95 39.17
N ASN A 125 41.14 1.70 40.28
CA ASN A 125 41.82 3.00 40.43
C ASN A 125 41.26 4.16 39.59
N LYS A 126 40.00 4.07 39.12
CA LYS A 126 39.25 5.22 38.58
C LYS A 126 37.96 5.43 39.38
N ASP A 127 37.61 6.69 39.57
CA ASP A 127 36.37 7.10 40.23
C ASP A 127 35.20 6.94 39.27
N PHE A 128 34.23 6.11 39.65
CA PHE A 128 32.97 5.94 38.95
C PHE A 128 31.81 6.34 39.86
N ASN A 129 30.78 6.95 39.29
CA ASN A 129 29.49 7.04 39.99
C ASN A 129 28.64 5.84 39.59
N THR A 130 28.11 5.15 40.59
CA THR A 130 27.13 4.08 40.45
C THR A 130 25.73 4.65 40.64
N ILE A 131 24.85 4.34 39.69
CA ILE A 131 23.46 4.77 39.63
C ILE A 131 22.59 3.52 39.81
N GLU A 132 21.95 3.38 40.97
CA GLU A 132 21.02 2.27 41.22
C GLU A 132 19.61 2.62 40.73
N LEU A 133 19.10 1.86 39.75
CA LEU A 133 17.73 1.93 39.26
C LEU A 133 16.93 0.74 39.81
N GLU A 134 15.59 0.83 39.76
CA GLU A 134 14.70 -0.22 40.29
C GLU A 134 15.02 -1.64 39.80
N ASP A 135 15.52 -1.79 38.56
CA ASP A 135 15.77 -3.09 37.92
C ASP A 135 17.21 -3.29 37.41
N ARG A 136 18.11 -2.32 37.57
CA ARG A 136 19.48 -2.39 37.03
C ARG A 136 20.42 -1.35 37.66
N THR A 137 21.71 -1.56 37.53
CA THR A 137 22.75 -0.62 37.96
C THR A 137 23.44 -0.02 36.72
N LEU A 138 23.64 1.30 36.71
CA LEU A 138 24.42 1.99 35.69
C LEU A 138 25.71 2.57 36.28
N TYR A 139 26.69 2.79 35.41
CA TYR A 139 27.99 3.35 35.76
C TYR A 139 28.24 4.61 34.95
N SER A 140 28.79 5.65 35.57
CA SER A 140 29.13 6.88 34.87
C SER A 140 30.51 7.43 35.25
N ALA A 141 31.11 8.13 34.29
CA ALA A 141 32.41 8.79 34.42
C ALA A 141 32.47 10.03 33.52
N THR A 142 33.37 10.95 33.84
CA THR A 142 33.65 12.13 33.02
C THR A 142 35.06 12.06 32.46
N SER A 143 35.23 12.41 31.18
CA SER A 143 36.53 12.43 30.51
C SER A 143 36.48 13.36 29.29
N GLY A 144 37.53 14.15 29.06
CA GLY A 144 37.69 14.94 27.84
C GLY A 144 36.56 15.94 27.55
N GLY A 145 35.84 16.41 28.57
CA GLY A 145 34.66 17.28 28.42
C GLY A 145 33.33 16.56 28.17
N ASN A 146 33.32 15.22 28.22
CA ASN A 146 32.14 14.39 28.02
C ASN A 146 31.79 13.58 29.27
N THR A 147 30.50 13.31 29.45
CA THR A 147 29.96 12.35 30.40
C THR A 147 29.60 11.07 29.67
N LEU A 148 30.12 9.96 30.19
CA LEU A 148 29.85 8.61 29.69
C LEU A 148 29.01 7.86 30.72
N ILE A 149 27.97 7.16 30.26
CA ILE A 149 27.08 6.33 31.06
C ILE A 149 26.97 4.97 30.39
N SER A 150 27.15 3.87 31.12
CA SER A 150 27.04 2.52 30.58
C SER A 150 26.32 1.58 31.55
N SER A 151 25.71 0.53 31.00
CA SER A 151 25.22 -0.62 31.76
C SER A 151 26.35 -1.54 32.26
N SER A 152 27.59 -1.37 31.80
CA SER A 152 28.74 -2.17 32.21
C SER A 152 29.94 -1.30 32.61
N SER A 153 30.49 -1.56 33.80
CA SER A 153 31.70 -0.90 34.27
C SER A 153 32.94 -1.26 33.46
N ASP A 154 33.02 -2.50 32.93
CA ASP A 154 34.15 -2.93 32.11
C ASP A 154 34.13 -2.22 30.75
N VAL A 155 32.96 -2.16 30.09
CA VAL A 155 32.80 -1.42 28.82
C VAL A 155 33.22 0.05 29.02
N LEU A 156 32.73 0.68 30.08
CA LEU A 156 33.04 2.07 30.41
C LEU A 156 34.55 2.27 30.64
N LEU A 157 35.19 1.41 31.43
CA LEU A 157 36.62 1.49 31.73
C LEU A 157 37.47 1.35 30.45
N ASP A 158 37.14 0.38 29.60
CA ASP A 158 37.86 0.12 28.36
C ASP A 158 37.79 1.33 27.42
N GLN A 159 36.60 1.93 27.27
CA GLN A 159 36.44 3.12 26.43
C GLN A 159 37.19 4.33 26.98
N LEU A 160 37.20 4.54 28.30
CA LEU A 160 37.96 5.62 28.93
C LEU A 160 39.47 5.46 28.76
N ASN A 161 39.97 4.23 28.65
CA ASN A 161 41.40 3.96 28.45
C ASN A 161 41.81 4.12 26.98
N ALA A 162 40.94 3.74 26.04
CA ALA A 162 41.24 3.72 24.61
C ALA A 162 41.00 5.07 23.89
N ALA A 163 40.10 5.93 24.39
CA ALA A 163 39.59 7.07 23.64
C ALA A 163 40.65 8.07 23.15
N SER A 164 41.68 8.36 23.96
CA SER A 164 42.72 9.33 23.59
C SER A 164 43.60 8.87 22.41
N SER A 165 43.66 7.57 22.14
CA SER A 165 44.47 6.99 21.06
C SER A 165 43.65 6.33 19.94
N ARG A 166 42.31 6.31 20.06
CA ARG A 166 41.46 5.64 19.07
C ARG A 166 41.29 6.50 17.82
N GLU A 167 41.53 5.88 16.67
CA GLU A 167 41.17 6.44 15.37
C GLU A 167 39.75 5.99 14.98
N VAL A 168 38.90 6.96 14.60
CA VAL A 168 37.54 6.67 14.15
C VAL A 168 37.61 6.23 12.67
N PRO A 169 36.96 5.11 12.28
CA PRO A 169 36.93 4.68 10.88
C PRO A 169 36.44 5.81 9.95
N SER A 170 37.19 6.07 8.88
CA SER A 170 36.90 7.19 7.96
C SER A 170 35.50 7.11 7.35
N THR A 171 35.02 5.91 7.02
CA THR A 171 33.65 5.68 6.53
C THR A 171 32.60 6.10 7.56
N LEU A 172 32.77 5.74 8.83
CA LEU A 172 31.86 6.14 9.90
C LEU A 172 31.89 7.66 10.09
N LEU A 173 33.07 8.28 10.07
CA LEU A 173 33.21 9.72 10.22
C LEU A 173 32.48 10.47 9.08
N SER A 174 32.64 10.04 7.83
CA SER A 174 31.94 10.63 6.69
C SER A 174 30.42 10.48 6.80
N LEU A 175 29.94 9.29 7.16
CA LEU A 175 28.50 9.06 7.36
C LEU A 175 27.94 9.92 8.51
N TYR A 176 28.67 10.00 9.63
CA TYR A 176 28.27 10.80 10.79
C TYR A 176 28.18 12.29 10.49
N GLN A 177 29.11 12.81 9.68
CA GLN A 177 29.11 14.21 9.23
C GLN A 177 28.02 14.51 8.20
N ALA A 178 27.68 13.54 7.35
CA ALA A 178 26.63 13.68 6.35
C ALA A 178 25.21 13.59 6.93
N ALA A 179 25.05 12.96 8.10
CA ALA A 179 23.76 12.79 8.76
C ALA A 179 23.10 14.11 9.16
N GLY A 180 21.78 14.20 8.98
CA GLY A 180 20.99 15.39 9.24
C GLY A 180 21.07 15.87 10.69
N THR A 181 21.22 17.18 10.87
CA THR A 181 21.25 17.81 12.21
C THR A 181 19.89 18.34 12.64
N ASP A 182 18.94 18.44 11.72
CA ASP A 182 17.54 18.84 11.93
C ASP A 182 16.64 17.66 12.33
N LYS A 183 17.13 16.42 12.18
CA LYS A 183 16.42 15.19 12.53
C LYS A 183 16.65 14.82 14.00
N PRO A 184 15.70 14.14 14.68
CA PRO A 184 15.86 13.82 16.10
C PRO A 184 17.03 12.87 16.39
N ALA A 185 17.29 11.91 15.48
CA ALA A 185 18.38 10.97 15.61
C ALA A 185 18.81 10.38 14.26
N SER A 186 20.02 9.84 14.21
CA SER A 186 20.59 9.13 13.06
C SER A 186 21.23 7.82 13.52
N LEU A 187 20.91 6.73 12.84
CA LEU A 187 21.41 5.39 13.09
C LEU A 187 22.54 5.04 12.11
N PHE A 188 23.64 4.50 12.63
CA PHE A 188 24.74 3.95 11.88
C PHE A 188 24.93 2.48 12.27
N LEU A 189 24.92 1.61 11.27
CA LEU A 189 25.13 0.17 11.42
C LEU A 189 26.25 -0.26 10.49
N ARG A 190 27.20 -1.02 11.02
CA ARG A 190 28.12 -1.81 10.20
C ARG A 190 27.54 -3.20 10.07
N SER A 191 27.18 -3.61 8.86
CA SER A 191 26.25 -4.73 8.68
C SER A 191 26.74 -6.05 9.29
N ARG A 192 28.04 -6.32 9.29
CA ARG A 192 28.61 -7.54 9.88
C ARG A 192 28.45 -7.58 11.41
N GLN A 193 28.61 -6.45 12.09
CA GLN A 193 28.42 -6.32 13.54
C GLN A 193 26.94 -6.22 13.88
N GLY A 194 26.22 -5.34 13.18
CA GLY A 194 24.79 -5.09 13.42
C GLY A 194 23.89 -6.30 13.14
N GLN A 195 24.34 -7.26 12.35
CA GLN A 195 23.68 -8.56 12.14
C GLN A 195 23.34 -9.24 13.48
N VAL A 196 24.20 -9.13 14.49
CA VAL A 196 23.97 -9.68 15.84
C VAL A 196 22.67 -9.17 16.49
N LEU A 197 22.26 -7.93 16.18
CA LEU A 197 21.01 -7.36 16.68
C LEU A 197 19.77 -7.98 16.01
N LEU A 198 19.95 -8.55 14.82
CA LEU A 198 18.90 -9.17 14.02
C LEU A 198 18.85 -10.69 14.18
N ASP A 199 19.92 -11.33 14.66
CA ASP A 199 20.00 -12.80 14.74
C ASP A 199 18.85 -13.43 15.53
N SER A 200 18.38 -12.77 16.60
CA SER A 200 17.18 -13.25 17.35
C SER A 200 15.87 -13.18 16.56
N GLN A 201 15.85 -12.41 15.47
CA GLN A 201 14.69 -12.14 14.63
C GLN A 201 14.78 -12.80 13.26
N LEU A 202 15.89 -13.44 12.93
CA LEU A 202 16.14 -14.13 11.66
C LEU A 202 16.12 -15.64 11.87
N GLU A 203 15.68 -16.38 10.85
CA GLU A 203 15.77 -17.84 10.87
C GLU A 203 17.19 -18.27 10.45
N ASP A 204 17.75 -19.28 11.12
CA ASP A 204 19.11 -19.81 10.82
C ASP A 204 19.23 -20.31 9.37
N SER A 205 18.11 -20.74 8.76
CA SER A 205 18.01 -21.19 7.37
C SER A 205 17.68 -20.09 6.37
N GLY A 206 17.50 -18.84 6.83
CA GLY A 206 17.12 -17.70 6.01
C GLY A 206 18.18 -17.31 4.97
N SER A 207 17.70 -16.79 3.85
CA SER A 207 18.49 -16.22 2.74
C SER A 207 18.91 -14.76 2.98
N VAL A 208 18.19 -14.02 3.81
CA VAL A 208 18.50 -12.63 4.17
C VAL A 208 19.72 -12.56 5.07
N GLN A 209 20.78 -11.92 4.58
CA GLN A 209 21.95 -11.58 5.38
C GLN A 209 22.30 -10.11 5.14
N LEU A 210 22.26 -9.29 6.19
CA LEU A 210 22.46 -7.83 6.09
C LEU A 210 23.84 -7.50 5.47
N ASN A 211 24.85 -8.31 5.81
CA ASN A 211 26.21 -8.22 5.29
C ASN A 211 26.34 -8.54 3.79
N ARG A 212 25.36 -9.22 3.17
CA ARG A 212 25.30 -9.44 1.72
C ARG A 212 24.59 -8.30 0.99
N LEU A 213 23.87 -7.44 1.70
CA LEU A 213 23.19 -6.30 1.10
C LEU A 213 24.11 -5.07 1.05
N THR A 214 24.80 -4.77 2.14
CA THR A 214 25.61 -3.55 2.28
C THR A 214 26.64 -3.72 3.40
N ASP A 215 27.71 -2.94 3.40
CA ASP A 215 28.72 -2.89 4.47
C ASP A 215 28.36 -1.92 5.59
N TRP A 216 27.79 -0.77 5.22
CA TRP A 216 27.37 0.28 6.14
C TRP A 216 26.00 0.82 5.79
N ILE A 217 25.19 1.05 6.82
CA ILE A 217 23.88 1.68 6.76
C ILE A 217 23.94 2.95 7.60
N SER A 218 23.54 4.08 7.02
CA SER A 218 23.30 5.34 7.71
C SER A 218 21.86 5.77 7.45
N MET A 219 21.08 6.01 8.50
CA MET A 219 19.67 6.33 8.42
C MET A 219 19.31 7.45 9.39
N ASP A 220 18.91 8.60 8.87
CA ASP A 220 18.24 9.62 9.67
C ASP A 220 16.82 9.15 10.00
N ILE A 221 16.46 9.23 11.28
CA ILE A 221 15.15 8.82 11.80
C ILE A 221 14.29 10.08 11.91
N ASP A 222 13.19 10.13 11.16
CA ASP A 222 12.27 11.27 11.14
C ASP A 222 10.82 10.81 11.39
N PRO A 223 10.45 10.55 12.67
CA PRO A 223 9.11 10.11 13.02
C PRO A 223 8.15 11.30 13.13
N THR A 224 6.94 11.11 12.62
CA THR A 224 5.75 11.91 12.95
C THR A 224 4.71 11.02 13.62
N SER A 225 3.56 11.59 14.03
CA SER A 225 2.47 10.80 14.61
C SER A 225 1.90 9.72 13.67
N ARG A 226 2.05 9.87 12.35
CA ARG A 226 1.46 8.96 11.34
C ARG A 226 2.46 8.32 10.38
N GLN A 227 3.71 8.75 10.42
CA GLN A 227 4.74 8.34 9.49
C GLN A 227 6.01 8.02 10.27
N LEU A 228 6.63 6.87 10.00
CA LEU A 228 8.02 6.61 10.37
C LEU A 228 8.84 6.64 9.08
N ASN A 229 9.67 7.66 8.94
CA ASN A 229 10.54 7.84 7.78
C ASN A 229 11.99 7.61 8.20
N LEU A 230 12.71 6.77 7.45
CA LEU A 230 14.15 6.53 7.60
C LEU A 230 14.82 6.85 6.27
N SER A 231 15.66 7.88 6.22
CA SER A 231 16.32 8.31 4.99
C SER A 231 17.82 8.39 5.18
N GLY A 232 18.61 7.91 4.23
CA GLY A 232 20.05 8.03 4.33
C GLY A 232 20.81 7.32 3.22
N ALA A 233 21.91 6.66 3.58
CA ALA A 233 22.88 6.12 2.65
C ALA A 233 23.31 4.69 3.01
N LEU A 234 23.48 3.87 1.97
CA LEU A 234 24.04 2.52 2.03
C LEU A 234 25.38 2.52 1.32
N ILE A 235 26.37 1.82 1.87
CA ILE A 235 27.69 1.64 1.23
C ILE A 235 27.90 0.17 0.96
N ALA A 236 28.07 -0.21 -0.31
CA ALA A 236 28.31 -1.61 -0.70
C ALA A 236 29.63 -1.71 -1.46
N THR A 237 30.71 -2.02 -0.74
CA THR A 237 32.05 -2.24 -1.29
C THR A 237 32.25 -3.66 -1.80
N ASP A 238 31.57 -4.65 -1.22
CA ASP A 238 31.64 -6.05 -1.67
C ASP A 238 30.94 -6.26 -3.03
N SER A 239 31.66 -6.77 -4.02
CA SER A 239 31.13 -7.06 -5.36
C SER A 239 29.96 -8.08 -5.36
N SER A 240 29.79 -8.85 -4.29
CA SER A 240 28.67 -9.77 -4.11
C SER A 240 27.42 -9.14 -3.51
N SER A 241 27.39 -7.83 -3.30
CA SER A 241 26.18 -7.10 -2.93
C SER A 241 25.21 -6.96 -4.10
N ILE A 242 23.93 -7.24 -3.86
CA ILE A 242 22.87 -7.05 -4.86
C ILE A 242 22.71 -5.59 -5.28
N LEU A 243 23.05 -4.63 -4.41
CA LEU A 243 23.01 -3.20 -4.74
C LEU A 243 23.99 -2.87 -5.87
N ASN A 244 25.12 -3.59 -5.94
CA ASN A 244 26.13 -3.38 -6.96
C ASN A 244 25.70 -3.79 -8.37
N LEU A 245 24.54 -4.45 -8.53
CA LEU A 245 23.89 -4.57 -9.84
C LEU A 245 23.56 -3.20 -10.45
N PHE A 246 23.26 -2.21 -9.61
CA PHE A 246 22.83 -0.87 -10.00
C PHE A 246 23.94 0.19 -9.87
N ARG A 247 25.19 -0.23 -9.61
CA ARG A 247 26.31 0.70 -9.52
C ARG A 247 26.52 1.40 -10.86
N ASN A 248 26.52 2.73 -10.87
CA ASN A 248 26.63 3.56 -12.08
C ASN A 248 25.55 3.26 -13.13
N VAL A 249 24.39 2.74 -12.71
CA VAL A 249 23.24 2.50 -13.60
C VAL A 249 22.19 3.57 -13.30
N PRO A 250 21.88 4.47 -14.25
CA PRO A 250 20.88 5.51 -14.02
C PRO A 250 19.51 4.92 -13.65
N PRO A 251 18.82 5.50 -12.65
CA PRO A 251 17.46 5.11 -12.28
C PRO A 251 16.43 5.62 -13.29
N LEU A 252 15.25 5.02 -13.31
CA LEU A 252 14.10 5.49 -14.09
C LEU A 252 12.85 5.61 -13.23
N ALA A 253 11.80 6.24 -13.78
CA ALA A 253 10.47 6.20 -13.20
C ALA A 253 9.85 4.80 -13.36
N HIS A 254 9.29 4.26 -12.29
CA HIS A 254 8.73 2.91 -12.27
C HIS A 254 7.38 2.84 -13.00
N LYS A 255 7.26 1.95 -13.98
CA LYS A 255 6.00 1.68 -14.70
C LYS A 255 5.22 0.51 -14.09
N THR A 256 5.89 -0.37 -13.33
CA THR A 256 5.29 -1.51 -12.61
C THR A 256 4.00 -1.17 -11.85
N PRO A 257 3.89 -0.06 -11.09
CA PRO A 257 2.64 0.31 -10.41
C PRO A 257 1.46 0.51 -11.37
N GLY A 258 1.74 0.92 -12.62
CA GLY A 258 0.74 1.13 -13.67
C GLY A 258 0.22 -0.16 -14.31
N PHE A 259 0.96 -1.27 -14.22
CA PHE A 259 0.55 -2.57 -14.77
C PHE A 259 0.03 -3.54 -13.69
N ALA A 260 0.59 -3.50 -12.49
CA ALA A 260 0.16 -4.36 -11.40
C ALA A 260 -1.32 -4.10 -11.04
N PRO A 261 -2.13 -5.14 -10.79
CA PRO A 261 -3.55 -4.97 -10.47
C PRO A 261 -3.72 -4.30 -9.10
N ALA A 262 -4.78 -3.51 -8.90
CA ALA A 262 -5.03 -2.83 -7.63
C ALA A 262 -5.15 -3.78 -6.44
N GLU A 263 -5.54 -5.04 -6.65
CA GLU A 263 -5.64 -6.05 -5.59
C GLU A 263 -4.29 -6.66 -5.19
N ALA A 264 -3.19 -6.38 -5.91
CA ALA A 264 -1.85 -6.81 -5.51
C ALA A 264 -1.54 -6.36 -4.07
N SER A 265 -0.88 -7.24 -3.31
CA SER A 265 -0.50 -6.99 -1.93
C SER A 265 0.80 -6.20 -1.81
N ALA A 266 1.70 -6.36 -2.79
CA ALA A 266 2.93 -5.60 -2.90
C ALA A 266 3.43 -5.55 -4.35
N ILE A 267 4.33 -4.60 -4.60
CA ILE A 267 5.17 -4.51 -5.80
C ILE A 267 6.63 -4.36 -5.41
N LEU A 268 7.53 -4.88 -6.25
CA LEU A 268 8.96 -4.68 -6.21
C LEU A 268 9.40 -4.41 -7.65
N SER A 269 10.07 -3.28 -7.90
CA SER A 269 10.49 -2.87 -9.23
C SER A 269 11.96 -2.53 -9.23
N TYR A 270 12.66 -3.02 -10.24
CA TYR A 270 14.06 -2.73 -10.52
C TYR A 270 14.16 -2.00 -11.85
N THR A 271 14.73 -0.80 -11.88
CA THR A 271 14.96 -0.06 -13.13
C THR A 271 16.43 0.07 -13.45
N PHE A 272 16.75 0.02 -14.73
CA PHE A 272 18.10 0.15 -15.23
C PHE A 272 18.06 0.71 -16.66
N GLU A 273 18.35 2.00 -16.82
CA GLU A 273 18.36 2.64 -18.15
C GLU A 273 19.47 2.05 -19.06
N ASP A 274 20.67 1.87 -18.49
CA ASP A 274 21.79 1.25 -19.19
C ASP A 274 21.83 -0.26 -18.94
N HIS A 275 21.17 -1.01 -19.83
CA HIS A 275 21.16 -2.47 -19.78
C HIS A 275 22.58 -3.06 -19.88
N ALA A 276 23.50 -2.45 -20.63
CA ALA A 276 24.85 -2.99 -20.79
C ALA A 276 25.66 -2.87 -19.49
N ALA A 277 25.54 -1.73 -18.80
CA ALA A 277 26.12 -1.53 -17.47
C ALA A 277 25.51 -2.50 -16.45
N PHE A 278 24.18 -2.65 -16.43
CA PHE A 278 23.50 -3.62 -15.57
C PHE A 278 23.99 -5.05 -15.82
N THR A 279 24.05 -5.51 -17.07
CA THR A 279 24.54 -6.86 -17.39
C THR A 279 26.01 -7.04 -17.01
N ALA A 280 26.86 -6.03 -17.20
CA ALA A 280 28.26 -6.09 -16.78
C ALA A 280 28.38 -6.28 -15.26
N ASN A 281 27.59 -5.53 -14.48
CA ASN A 281 27.51 -5.67 -13.03
C ASN A 281 26.96 -7.05 -12.61
N GLN A 282 25.94 -7.55 -13.31
CA GLN A 282 25.34 -8.86 -13.09
C GLN A 282 26.35 -10.00 -13.31
N LEU A 283 27.14 -9.95 -14.39
CA LEU A 283 28.19 -10.93 -14.66
C LEU A 283 29.29 -10.92 -13.58
N GLN A 284 29.66 -9.73 -13.09
CA GLN A 284 30.60 -9.59 -11.98
C GLN A 284 30.03 -10.19 -10.69
N PHE A 285 28.76 -9.91 -10.38
CA PHE A 285 28.06 -10.47 -9.23
C PHE A 285 28.00 -12.00 -9.28
N LEU A 286 27.65 -12.58 -10.44
CA LEU A 286 27.54 -14.02 -10.65
C LEU A 286 28.89 -14.74 -10.82
N LYS A 287 29.99 -13.99 -10.96
CA LYS A 287 31.35 -14.51 -11.24
C LYS A 287 31.40 -15.39 -12.50
N GLN A 288 30.66 -15.01 -13.55
CA GLN A 288 30.55 -15.74 -14.81
C GLN A 288 31.37 -15.08 -15.93
N PRO A 289 31.81 -15.84 -16.97
CA PRO A 289 32.49 -15.28 -18.12
C PRO A 289 31.58 -14.36 -18.94
N THR A 290 32.19 -13.40 -19.64
CA THR A 290 31.47 -12.31 -20.33
C THR A 290 30.70 -12.81 -21.55
N SER A 291 29.37 -12.87 -21.43
CA SER A 291 28.47 -12.78 -22.59
C SER A 291 27.35 -11.82 -22.25
N LEU A 292 27.25 -10.72 -22.99
CA LEU A 292 26.15 -9.78 -22.84
C LEU A 292 24.84 -10.43 -23.29
N ASP A 293 23.78 -10.24 -22.53
CA ASP A 293 22.44 -10.61 -22.94
C ASP A 293 21.99 -9.70 -24.09
N THR A 294 21.68 -10.31 -25.23
CA THR A 294 21.20 -9.62 -26.43
C THR A 294 19.70 -9.81 -26.62
N LEU A 295 19.08 -10.74 -25.88
CA LEU A 295 17.67 -11.07 -26.01
C LEU A 295 16.79 -10.05 -25.27
N PHE A 296 17.17 -9.71 -24.04
CA PHE A 296 16.42 -8.78 -23.18
C PHE A 296 17.04 -7.38 -23.09
N ASN A 297 17.95 -7.03 -24.02
CA ASN A 297 18.70 -5.77 -24.00
C ASN A 297 17.87 -4.48 -24.12
N THR A 298 16.58 -4.61 -24.44
CA THR A 298 15.61 -3.50 -24.48
C THR A 298 14.78 -3.37 -23.20
N VAL A 299 14.94 -4.27 -22.23
CA VAL A 299 14.26 -4.19 -20.94
C VAL A 299 14.92 -3.10 -20.11
N GLU A 300 14.11 -2.20 -19.58
CA GLU A 300 14.52 -1.06 -18.75
C GLU A 300 13.96 -1.14 -17.32
N GLU A 301 13.00 -2.05 -17.10
CA GLU A 301 12.41 -2.32 -15.79
C GLU A 301 11.99 -3.79 -15.64
N VAL A 302 12.36 -4.39 -14.52
CA VAL A 302 11.87 -5.68 -14.04
C VAL A 302 10.98 -5.44 -12.84
N GLY A 303 9.68 -5.59 -13.03
CA GLY A 303 8.66 -5.53 -12.00
C GLY A 303 8.25 -6.90 -11.50
N ILE A 304 7.96 -6.99 -10.21
CA ILE A 304 7.38 -8.14 -9.53
C ILE A 304 6.16 -7.62 -8.77
N PHE A 305 5.00 -8.25 -8.93
CA PHE A 305 3.85 -7.99 -8.08
C PHE A 305 3.41 -9.27 -7.38
N TYR A 306 2.91 -9.12 -6.17
CA TYR A 306 2.45 -10.22 -5.34
C TYR A 306 0.93 -10.21 -5.24
N MET A 307 0.29 -11.33 -5.56
CA MET A 307 -1.16 -11.46 -5.49
C MET A 307 -1.53 -12.90 -5.13
N GLN A 308 -2.37 -13.07 -4.10
CA GLN A 308 -2.76 -14.40 -3.59
C GLN A 308 -1.54 -15.30 -3.30
N GLU A 309 -0.51 -14.74 -2.64
CA GLU A 309 0.75 -15.43 -2.28
C GLU A 309 1.57 -15.94 -3.49
N LYS A 310 1.20 -15.55 -4.71
CA LYS A 310 1.94 -15.84 -5.94
C LYS A 310 2.58 -14.58 -6.52
N LYS A 311 3.64 -14.77 -7.29
CA LYS A 311 4.37 -13.72 -8.00
C LYS A 311 3.82 -13.60 -9.44
N GLY A 312 3.76 -12.39 -9.96
CA GLY A 312 3.72 -12.11 -11.39
C GLY A 312 4.88 -11.20 -11.76
N ILE A 313 5.42 -11.37 -12.96
CA ILE A 313 6.59 -10.61 -13.44
C ILE A 313 6.15 -9.66 -14.55
N ILE A 314 6.65 -8.43 -14.55
CA ILE A 314 6.44 -7.41 -15.57
C ILE A 314 7.80 -7.03 -16.13
N LEU A 315 7.99 -7.13 -17.44
CA LEU A 315 9.16 -6.57 -18.12
C LEU A 315 8.71 -5.35 -18.93
N SER A 316 9.06 -4.15 -18.49
CA SER A 316 8.84 -2.93 -19.29
C SER A 316 10.01 -2.74 -20.24
N THR A 317 9.73 -2.36 -21.47
CA THR A 317 10.74 -2.24 -22.51
C THR A 317 10.52 -1.02 -23.42
N PHE A 318 11.60 -0.50 -24.01
CA PHE A 318 11.52 0.47 -25.10
C PHE A 318 11.45 -0.17 -26.50
N GLY A 319 11.55 -1.51 -26.62
CA GLY A 319 11.50 -2.22 -27.89
C GLY A 319 11.16 -3.70 -27.74
N THR A 320 10.10 -4.16 -28.41
CA THR A 320 9.52 -5.50 -28.20
C THR A 320 9.95 -6.55 -29.22
N GLU A 321 10.62 -6.17 -30.31
CA GLU A 321 10.85 -7.05 -31.48
C GLU A 321 11.59 -8.35 -31.15
N ASN A 322 12.78 -8.26 -30.54
CA ASN A 322 13.59 -9.44 -30.23
C ASN A 322 12.90 -10.38 -29.22
N ILE A 323 12.29 -9.79 -28.20
CA ILE A 323 11.57 -10.54 -27.15
C ILE A 323 10.36 -11.25 -27.77
N ASN A 324 9.58 -10.57 -28.61
CA ASN A 324 8.45 -11.18 -29.32
C ASN A 324 8.88 -12.33 -30.22
N LEU A 325 9.96 -12.15 -30.99
CA LEU A 325 10.49 -13.23 -31.85
C LEU A 325 10.88 -14.47 -31.04
N PHE A 326 11.51 -14.28 -29.88
CA PHE A 326 11.83 -15.39 -28.98
C PHE A 326 10.58 -16.03 -28.37
N LEU A 327 9.66 -15.23 -27.83
CA LEU A 327 8.44 -15.74 -27.19
C LEU A 327 7.52 -16.50 -28.17
N GLU A 328 7.46 -16.08 -29.44
CA GLU A 328 6.73 -16.81 -30.48
C GLU A 328 7.37 -18.17 -30.82
N GLN A 329 8.70 -18.31 -30.72
CA GLN A 329 9.37 -19.60 -30.94
C GLN A 329 9.03 -20.64 -29.86
N ILE A 330 8.80 -20.17 -28.63
CA ILE A 330 8.47 -21.02 -27.49
C ILE A 330 6.96 -21.06 -27.19
N ARG A 331 6.12 -20.48 -28.06
CA ARG A 331 4.66 -20.48 -27.95
C ARG A 331 4.08 -21.90 -28.02
N ALA A 332 3.30 -22.27 -27.01
CA ALA A 332 2.60 -23.54 -26.90
C ALA A 332 1.08 -23.43 -27.15
N GLY A 333 0.50 -22.24 -26.95
CA GLY A 333 -0.93 -22.02 -27.15
C GLY A 333 -1.33 -20.56 -26.98
N THR A 334 -2.57 -20.24 -27.31
CA THR A 334 -3.11 -18.87 -27.19
C THR A 334 -4.57 -18.90 -26.73
N GLU A 335 -4.98 -17.82 -26.10
CA GLU A 335 -6.34 -17.58 -25.65
C GLU A 335 -6.62 -16.07 -25.70
N ASP A 336 -7.73 -15.65 -26.30
CA ASP A 336 -8.16 -14.25 -26.22
C ASP A 336 -8.91 -13.99 -24.91
N TYR A 337 -8.59 -12.88 -24.26
CA TYR A 337 -9.33 -12.38 -23.11
C TYR A 337 -9.44 -10.86 -23.14
N LEU A 338 -10.66 -10.34 -23.30
CA LEU A 338 -10.94 -8.90 -23.38
C LEU A 338 -10.07 -8.19 -24.44
N GLY A 339 -9.87 -8.81 -25.61
CA GLY A 339 -9.10 -8.25 -26.72
C GLY A 339 -7.57 -8.28 -26.53
N ASN A 340 -7.08 -9.03 -25.55
CA ASN A 340 -5.65 -9.26 -25.30
C ASN A 340 -5.35 -10.77 -25.41
N GLU A 341 -4.26 -11.13 -26.07
CA GLU A 341 -3.82 -12.52 -26.12
C GLU A 341 -3.12 -12.92 -24.81
N ILE A 342 -3.52 -14.07 -24.27
CA ILE A 342 -2.82 -14.80 -23.22
C ILE A 342 -2.14 -16.00 -23.87
N ILE A 343 -0.82 -15.96 -23.95
CA ILE A 343 -0.01 -16.96 -24.61
C ILE A 343 0.56 -17.94 -23.57
N SER A 344 0.45 -19.24 -23.86
CA SER A 344 1.11 -20.29 -23.07
C SER A 344 2.49 -20.58 -23.64
N LEU A 345 3.48 -20.82 -22.78
CA LEU A 345 4.87 -21.06 -23.14
C LEU A 345 5.26 -22.52 -22.92
N SER A 346 6.11 -23.04 -23.80
CA SER A 346 6.71 -24.39 -23.70
C SER A 346 8.02 -24.41 -22.90
N GLN A 347 8.67 -23.25 -22.76
CA GLN A 347 9.83 -23.02 -21.90
C GLN A 347 9.46 -21.94 -20.88
N ASN A 348 9.74 -22.16 -19.60
CA ASN A 348 9.22 -21.35 -18.49
C ASN A 348 10.30 -20.88 -17.51
N GLU A 349 11.54 -21.35 -17.63
CA GLU A 349 12.65 -21.05 -16.71
C GLU A 349 13.56 -19.90 -17.19
N PHE A 350 13.34 -19.36 -18.40
CA PHE A 350 14.25 -18.39 -19.02
C PHE A 350 14.40 -17.10 -18.19
N LEU A 351 13.36 -16.64 -17.51
CA LEU A 351 13.46 -15.45 -16.65
C LEU A 351 14.42 -15.65 -15.47
N ASN A 352 14.49 -16.85 -14.91
CA ASN A 352 15.43 -17.17 -13.83
C ASN A 352 16.88 -17.14 -14.31
N VAL A 353 17.13 -17.39 -15.60
CA VAL A 353 18.47 -17.37 -16.17
C VAL A 353 18.90 -15.93 -16.50
N HIS A 354 18.06 -15.20 -17.23
CA HIS A 354 18.40 -13.87 -17.76
C HIS A 354 18.39 -12.78 -16.69
N PHE A 355 17.52 -12.87 -15.68
CA PHE A 355 17.39 -11.86 -14.63
C PHE A 355 17.88 -12.31 -13.25
N ASN A 356 18.72 -13.35 -13.18
CA ASN A 356 19.37 -13.74 -11.92
C ASN A 356 20.26 -12.60 -11.39
N PRO A 357 20.20 -12.16 -10.13
CA PRO A 357 19.41 -12.70 -9.01
C PRO A 357 18.07 -12.01 -8.75
N LEU A 358 17.66 -11.04 -9.58
CA LEU A 358 16.40 -10.30 -9.41
C LEU A 358 15.17 -11.20 -9.49
N ILE A 359 15.20 -12.20 -10.39
CA ILE A 359 14.17 -13.24 -10.52
C ILE A 359 14.77 -14.60 -10.19
N LYS A 360 14.15 -15.31 -9.26
CA LYS A 360 14.47 -16.68 -8.85
C LYS A 360 13.20 -17.46 -8.53
N ASP A 361 13.30 -18.78 -8.71
CA ASP A 361 12.25 -19.76 -8.37
C ASP A 361 10.89 -19.38 -8.95
N TYR A 362 10.86 -19.01 -10.24
CA TYR A 362 9.64 -18.53 -10.91
C TYR A 362 9.39 -19.21 -12.24
N ASN A 363 8.18 -19.75 -12.45
CA ASN A 363 7.84 -20.43 -13.69
C ASN A 363 6.97 -19.58 -14.62
N ALA A 364 7.54 -19.00 -15.67
CA ALA A 364 6.80 -18.23 -16.66
C ALA A 364 5.97 -19.14 -17.59
N GLN A 365 4.83 -19.67 -17.12
CA GLN A 365 3.96 -20.56 -17.90
C GLN A 365 3.14 -19.81 -18.96
N HIS A 366 2.76 -18.58 -18.65
CA HIS A 366 1.92 -17.74 -19.50
C HIS A 366 2.42 -16.30 -19.53
N TYR A 367 2.13 -15.60 -20.63
CA TYR A 367 2.32 -14.17 -20.71
C TYR A 367 1.21 -13.46 -21.50
N THR A 368 1.11 -12.16 -21.30
CA THR A 368 0.33 -11.24 -22.15
C THR A 368 1.14 -9.97 -22.37
N MET A 369 0.93 -9.30 -23.50
CA MET A 369 1.58 -8.03 -23.81
C MET A 369 0.58 -6.89 -23.60
N LEU A 370 0.93 -5.92 -22.76
CA LEU A 370 0.14 -4.72 -22.47
C LEU A 370 0.99 -3.51 -22.82
N GLU A 371 0.61 -2.80 -23.89
CA GLU A 371 1.43 -1.71 -24.46
C GLU A 371 2.87 -2.19 -24.73
N ASN A 372 3.86 -1.57 -24.08
CA ASN A 372 5.28 -1.93 -24.19
C ASN A 372 5.77 -2.74 -22.98
N ALA A 373 4.90 -3.54 -22.36
CA ALA A 373 5.25 -4.41 -21.25
C ALA A 373 4.80 -5.85 -21.47
N PHE A 374 5.67 -6.79 -21.09
CA PHE A 374 5.35 -8.21 -21.03
C PHE A 374 4.99 -8.59 -19.60
N VAL A 375 3.78 -9.09 -19.37
CA VAL A 375 3.34 -9.56 -18.06
C VAL A 375 3.28 -11.08 -18.07
N PHE A 376 4.09 -11.71 -17.22
CA PHE A 376 4.17 -13.16 -17.06
C PHE A 376 3.44 -13.61 -15.79
N ALA A 377 2.84 -14.81 -15.84
CA ALA A 377 2.27 -15.49 -14.68
C ALA A 377 2.41 -17.01 -14.82
N GLU A 378 2.43 -17.70 -13.67
CA GLU A 378 2.28 -19.16 -13.60
C GLU A 378 0.87 -19.62 -13.99
N GLU A 379 -0.14 -18.77 -13.78
CA GLU A 379 -1.55 -19.11 -14.00
C GLU A 379 -2.26 -18.06 -14.84
N LYS A 380 -3.02 -18.51 -15.86
CA LYS A 380 -3.85 -17.61 -16.70
C LYS A 380 -4.79 -16.73 -15.89
N GLY A 381 -5.29 -17.23 -14.74
CA GLY A 381 -6.20 -16.47 -13.87
C GLY A 381 -5.60 -15.16 -13.34
N MET A 382 -4.29 -15.15 -13.10
CA MET A 382 -3.56 -13.94 -12.71
C MET A 382 -3.53 -12.94 -13.88
N LEU A 383 -3.17 -13.37 -15.09
CA LEU A 383 -3.14 -12.50 -16.27
C LEU A 383 -4.52 -11.94 -16.62
N ARG A 384 -5.59 -12.74 -16.52
CA ARG A 384 -6.97 -12.24 -16.68
C ARG A 384 -7.28 -11.12 -15.67
N THR A 385 -6.78 -11.22 -14.44
CA THR A 385 -6.94 -10.18 -13.42
C THR A 385 -6.13 -8.94 -13.73
N VAL A 386 -4.90 -9.09 -14.22
CA VAL A 386 -4.07 -7.98 -14.70
C VAL A 386 -4.76 -7.25 -15.85
N ILE A 387 -5.13 -7.96 -16.92
CA ILE A 387 -5.78 -7.39 -18.12
C ILE A 387 -7.05 -6.63 -17.74
N ARG A 388 -7.93 -7.23 -16.92
CA ARG A 388 -9.17 -6.58 -16.48
C ARG A 388 -8.89 -5.27 -15.74
N ASN A 389 -7.94 -5.27 -14.81
CA ASN A 389 -7.60 -4.09 -14.01
C ASN A 389 -6.91 -3.02 -14.84
N PHE A 390 -5.99 -3.40 -15.73
CA PHE A 390 -5.32 -2.50 -16.66
C PHE A 390 -6.32 -1.79 -17.57
N ASN A 391 -7.21 -2.53 -18.24
CA ASN A 391 -8.24 -1.98 -19.12
C ASN A 391 -9.25 -1.06 -18.40
N GLN A 392 -9.44 -1.24 -17.09
CA GLN A 392 -10.32 -0.41 -16.26
C GLN A 392 -9.59 0.76 -15.58
N GLY A 393 -8.26 0.85 -15.71
CA GLY A 393 -7.44 1.84 -14.97
C GLY A 393 -7.35 1.57 -13.46
N ASN A 394 -7.74 0.38 -13.00
CA ASN A 394 -7.73 -0.03 -11.59
C ASN A 394 -6.40 -0.70 -11.22
N THR A 395 -5.29 0.04 -11.33
CA THR A 395 -3.93 -0.49 -11.14
C THR A 395 -3.38 -0.13 -9.77
N PHE A 396 -2.25 -0.73 -9.37
CA PHE A 396 -1.63 -0.52 -8.06
C PHE A 396 -1.28 0.95 -7.82
N SER A 397 -0.92 1.69 -8.88
CA SER A 397 -0.68 3.13 -8.87
C SER A 397 -1.88 3.96 -8.37
N LYS A 398 -3.09 3.42 -8.44
CA LYS A 398 -4.34 4.08 -8.00
C LYS A 398 -4.75 3.68 -6.58
N THR A 399 -3.99 2.84 -5.91
CA THR A 399 -4.30 2.41 -4.54
C THR A 399 -4.01 3.52 -3.54
N ARG A 400 -4.78 3.54 -2.44
CA ARG A 400 -4.53 4.48 -1.33
C ARG A 400 -3.14 4.28 -0.75
N GLU A 401 -2.65 3.04 -0.73
CA GLU A 401 -1.35 2.69 -0.19
C GLU A 401 -0.23 3.32 -1.02
N PHE A 402 -0.23 3.13 -2.33
CA PHE A 402 0.76 3.74 -3.22
C PHE A 402 0.70 5.27 -3.17
N ALA A 403 -0.48 5.87 -3.30
CA ALA A 403 -0.65 7.32 -3.26
C ALA A 403 -0.21 7.96 -1.93
N SER A 404 -0.25 7.20 -0.82
CA SER A 404 0.16 7.68 0.51
C SER A 404 1.68 7.79 0.66
N VAL A 405 2.45 6.94 -0.03
CA VAL A 405 3.91 6.90 0.05
C VAL A 405 4.56 7.69 -1.08
N GLU A 406 3.96 7.71 -2.28
CA GLU A 406 4.48 8.33 -3.50
C GLU A 406 4.94 9.77 -3.30
N LYS A 407 4.23 10.57 -2.50
CA LYS A 407 4.56 11.98 -2.24
C LYS A 407 5.88 12.21 -1.49
N THR A 408 6.39 11.18 -0.81
CA THR A 408 7.62 11.26 0.00
C THR A 408 8.80 10.61 -0.73
N LEU A 409 8.52 9.72 -1.67
CA LEU A 409 9.54 9.00 -2.45
C LEU A 409 10.03 9.88 -3.60
N ALA A 410 11.25 9.61 -4.08
CA ALA A 410 11.75 10.20 -5.30
C ALA A 410 10.99 9.64 -6.52
N ASN A 411 10.88 10.45 -7.58
CA ASN A 411 10.18 10.05 -8.81
C ASN A 411 10.92 8.94 -9.58
N GLU A 412 12.23 8.84 -9.41
CA GLU A 412 13.11 7.88 -10.10
C GLU A 412 13.97 7.14 -9.08
N SER A 413 14.07 5.82 -9.21
CA SER A 413 14.96 5.01 -8.37
C SER A 413 15.29 3.67 -9.01
N ASN A 414 16.43 3.08 -8.65
CA ASN A 414 16.82 1.77 -9.17
C ASN A 414 16.00 0.64 -8.55
N ILE A 415 15.63 0.76 -7.27
CA ILE A 415 14.82 -0.23 -6.57
C ILE A 415 13.66 0.49 -5.90
N LEU A 416 12.44 0.03 -6.14
CA LEU A 416 11.23 0.47 -5.45
C LEU A 416 10.44 -0.72 -4.96
N PHE A 417 10.21 -0.77 -3.66
CA PHE A 417 9.29 -1.68 -3.03
C PHE A 417 8.14 -0.87 -2.42
N VAL A 418 6.89 -1.27 -2.70
CA VAL A 418 5.71 -0.70 -2.04
C VAL A 418 4.74 -1.82 -1.72
N SER A 419 4.21 -1.82 -0.49
CA SER A 419 3.44 -2.92 0.04
C SER A 419 2.31 -2.46 0.96
N LYS A 420 1.19 -3.18 0.87
CA LYS A 420 0.13 -3.19 1.87
C LYS A 420 0.56 -4.14 2.99
N ASN A 421 -0.06 -4.08 4.17
CA ASN A 421 0.31 -4.97 5.27
C ASN A 421 0.38 -6.47 4.91
N LYS A 422 -0.58 -6.97 4.13
CA LYS A 422 -0.60 -8.37 3.67
C LYS A 422 0.55 -8.72 2.72
N GLY A 423 1.17 -7.74 2.06
CA GLY A 423 2.28 -7.95 1.16
C GLY A 423 3.63 -8.04 1.87
N VAL A 424 3.69 -7.66 3.15
CA VAL A 424 4.89 -7.82 3.98
C VAL A 424 5.05 -9.28 4.41
N SER A 425 3.94 -9.99 4.72
CA SER A 425 4.01 -11.35 5.26
C SER A 425 4.78 -12.36 4.39
N PRO A 426 4.57 -12.44 3.06
CA PRO A 426 5.32 -13.38 2.22
C PRO A 426 6.81 -13.07 2.14
N LEU A 427 7.23 -11.84 2.46
CA LEU A 427 8.66 -11.47 2.50
C LEU A 427 9.33 -11.82 3.83
N LEU A 428 8.54 -12.16 4.84
CA LEU A 428 9.04 -12.52 6.16
C LEU A 428 9.09 -14.03 6.39
N GLU A 429 8.33 -14.81 5.61
CA GLU A 429 8.02 -16.22 5.91
C GLU A 429 9.23 -17.16 5.90
N ASP A 430 10.21 -16.92 5.03
CA ASP A 430 11.39 -17.78 4.87
C ASP A 430 12.63 -17.29 5.65
N ASP A 431 12.66 -16.01 5.98
CA ASP A 431 13.89 -15.33 6.43
C ASP A 431 13.82 -14.85 7.89
N PHE A 432 12.63 -14.68 8.45
CA PHE A 432 12.42 -14.06 9.76
C PHE A 432 11.70 -14.98 10.74
N SER A 433 11.98 -14.78 12.03
CA SER A 433 11.42 -15.56 13.14
C SER A 433 9.89 -15.59 13.16
N GLN A 434 9.33 -16.71 13.60
CA GLN A 434 7.87 -16.88 13.75
C GLN A 434 7.22 -15.81 14.65
N SER A 435 7.93 -15.29 15.66
CA SER A 435 7.46 -14.20 16.52
C SER A 435 7.27 -12.92 15.71
N LEU A 436 8.27 -12.51 14.92
CA LEU A 436 8.17 -11.31 14.07
C LEU A 436 7.10 -11.47 12.99
N GLN A 437 7.02 -12.64 12.35
CA GLN A 437 5.97 -12.92 11.37
C GLN A 437 4.57 -12.76 11.97
N LYS A 438 4.36 -13.25 13.20
CA LYS A 438 3.09 -13.11 13.93
C LYS A 438 2.80 -11.66 14.31
N ASP A 439 3.82 -10.94 14.77
CA ASP A 439 3.72 -9.53 15.13
C ASP A 439 3.26 -8.69 13.93
N MET A 440 3.81 -8.95 12.74
CA MET A 440 3.46 -8.26 11.50
C MET A 440 2.09 -8.66 10.92
N LYS A 441 1.53 -9.80 11.34
CA LYS A 441 0.16 -10.25 10.97
C LYS A 441 -0.94 -9.63 11.85
N THR A 442 -0.61 -8.76 12.81
CA THR A 442 -1.61 -8.11 13.66
C THR A 442 -2.57 -7.22 12.86
N ARG A 443 -3.87 -7.26 13.22
CA ARG A 443 -4.92 -6.52 12.50
C ARG A 443 -4.71 -5.01 12.52
N LYS A 444 -4.06 -4.48 13.56
CA LYS A 444 -3.77 -3.05 13.69
C LYS A 444 -2.88 -2.52 12.57
N LEU A 445 -2.07 -3.38 11.96
CA LEU A 445 -1.15 -2.99 10.90
C LEU A 445 -1.80 -2.96 9.51
N ASN A 446 -3.05 -3.39 9.35
CA ASN A 446 -3.74 -3.39 8.05
C ASN A 446 -3.96 -1.99 7.46
N ASP A 447 -3.88 -0.95 8.28
CA ASP A 447 -4.01 0.44 7.87
C ASP A 447 -2.66 1.12 7.65
N TYR A 448 -1.62 0.35 7.28
CA TYR A 448 -0.30 0.87 6.95
C TYR A 448 0.11 0.49 5.53
N ALA A 449 0.77 1.45 4.88
CA ALA A 449 1.58 1.22 3.69
C ALA A 449 3.07 1.24 4.07
N TYR A 450 3.82 0.37 3.42
CA TYR A 450 5.26 0.22 3.60
C TYR A 450 5.93 0.51 2.26
N ALA A 451 7.00 1.29 2.27
CA ALA A 451 7.81 1.50 1.09
C ALA A 451 9.31 1.46 1.42
N CYS A 452 10.09 1.01 0.45
CA CYS A 452 11.54 1.07 0.47
C CYS A 452 12.01 1.49 -0.92
N GLN A 453 12.93 2.46 -0.99
CA GLN A 453 13.48 2.98 -2.22
C GLN A 453 15.01 2.98 -2.13
N VAL A 454 15.68 2.63 -3.23
CA VAL A 454 17.14 2.71 -3.36
C VAL A 454 17.52 3.35 -4.68
N ILE A 455 18.41 4.34 -4.62
CA ILE A 455 18.93 5.09 -5.77
C ILE A 455 20.44 4.95 -5.75
N GLY A 456 21.01 4.41 -6.83
CA GLY A 456 22.44 4.28 -7.01
C GLY A 456 23.10 5.60 -7.38
N ASP A 457 24.25 5.84 -6.78
CA ASP A 457 25.21 6.89 -7.14
C ASP A 457 26.60 6.22 -7.30
N ASP A 458 27.65 7.00 -7.55
CA ASP A 458 28.99 6.50 -7.90
C ASP A 458 29.55 5.47 -6.90
N SER A 459 29.41 5.75 -5.60
CA SER A 459 30.09 4.97 -4.52
C SER A 459 29.21 4.60 -3.33
N PHE A 460 27.96 5.04 -3.33
CA PHE A 460 26.97 4.78 -2.28
C PHE A 460 25.58 4.78 -2.90
N TYR A 461 24.59 4.37 -2.10
CA TYR A 461 23.19 4.33 -2.53
C TYR A 461 22.36 5.16 -1.58
N HIS A 462 21.60 6.11 -2.10
CA HIS A 462 20.56 6.77 -1.30
C HIS A 462 19.44 5.78 -1.03
N THR A 463 18.89 5.81 0.18
CA THR A 463 17.76 4.96 0.53
C THR A 463 16.72 5.70 1.35
N ASN A 464 15.47 5.32 1.16
CA ASN A 464 14.33 5.81 1.91
C ASN A 464 13.43 4.64 2.30
N ILE A 465 13.18 4.45 3.58
CA ILE A 465 12.25 3.46 4.14
C ILE A 465 11.13 4.21 4.84
N LEU A 466 9.90 3.89 4.44
CA LEU A 466 8.72 4.62 4.85
C LEU A 466 7.64 3.68 5.38
N ILE A 467 7.12 3.99 6.56
CA ILE A 467 5.91 3.35 7.10
C ILE A 467 4.87 4.44 7.32
N GLN A 468 3.76 4.36 6.58
CA GLN A 468 2.74 5.38 6.52
C GLN A 468 1.39 4.83 7.01
N LYS A 469 0.85 5.41 8.08
CA LYS A 469 -0.53 5.15 8.51
C LYS A 469 -1.49 5.78 7.52
N LEU A 470 -2.42 4.98 7.01
CA LEU A 470 -3.43 5.38 6.04
C LEU A 470 -4.54 6.16 6.75
N SER A 471 -4.94 7.30 6.17
CA SER A 471 -6.00 8.15 6.73
C SER A 471 -7.37 7.54 6.42
N GLU A 472 -8.33 7.67 7.34
CA GLU A 472 -9.72 7.23 7.14
C GLU A 472 -10.46 8.06 6.07
N ILE A 473 -9.85 9.13 5.56
CA ILE A 473 -10.48 10.00 4.56
C ILE A 473 -10.38 9.33 3.18
N GLU A 474 -11.53 8.83 2.76
CA GLU A 474 -11.92 8.42 1.42
C GLU A 474 -11.20 9.24 0.33
N ASP A 475 -10.52 8.61 -0.61
CA ASP A 475 -10.46 9.19 -1.95
C ASP A 475 -11.86 9.02 -2.55
N PRO A 476 -12.64 10.10 -2.76
CA PRO A 476 -13.98 10.00 -3.35
C PRO A 476 -13.94 9.58 -4.82
N ARG A 477 -12.74 9.34 -5.38
CA ARG A 477 -12.51 9.06 -6.81
C ARG A 477 -12.14 7.60 -7.11
N SER A 478 -11.89 6.75 -6.12
CA SER A 478 -11.66 5.32 -6.38
C SER A 478 -12.95 4.52 -6.18
N THR A 479 -13.64 4.19 -7.27
CA THR A 479 -14.72 3.19 -7.24
C THR A 479 -14.10 1.79 -7.33
N PHE A 480 -14.00 1.08 -6.21
CA PHE A 480 -13.61 -0.33 -6.23
C PHE A 480 -14.81 -1.22 -6.58
N PRO A 481 -14.64 -2.23 -7.45
CA PRO A 481 -15.70 -3.21 -7.72
C PRO A 481 -15.99 -4.01 -6.44
N LEU A 482 -17.20 -3.89 -5.90
CA LEU A 482 -17.63 -4.62 -4.70
C LEU A 482 -17.73 -6.14 -4.91
N PHE A 483 -18.04 -6.56 -6.15
CA PHE A 483 -18.13 -7.96 -6.58
C PHE A 483 -18.21 -8.04 -8.12
N SER A 484 -18.00 -9.23 -8.68
CA SER A 484 -18.25 -9.57 -10.09
C SER A 484 -19.18 -10.79 -10.16
N VAL A 485 -20.14 -10.80 -11.08
CA VAL A 485 -21.09 -11.91 -11.29
C VAL A 485 -21.07 -12.33 -12.74
N SER A 486 -20.80 -13.61 -13.00
CA SER A 486 -20.94 -14.21 -14.32
C SER A 486 -22.38 -14.70 -14.51
N LEU A 487 -22.99 -14.37 -15.65
CA LEU A 487 -24.30 -14.88 -16.07
C LEU A 487 -24.11 -16.00 -17.10
N ASP A 488 -25.18 -16.76 -17.37
CA ASP A 488 -25.11 -17.91 -18.29
C ASP A 488 -25.06 -17.46 -19.77
N ALA A 489 -25.50 -16.24 -20.07
CA ALA A 489 -25.44 -15.60 -21.38
C ALA A 489 -25.17 -14.09 -21.28
N LYS A 490 -24.99 -13.42 -22.43
CA LYS A 490 -24.79 -11.97 -22.51
C LYS A 490 -26.02 -11.21 -22.02
N LEU A 491 -25.82 -9.98 -21.57
CA LEU A 491 -26.88 -9.10 -21.10
C LEU A 491 -27.78 -8.63 -22.24
N ALA A 492 -29.10 -8.80 -22.09
CA ALA A 492 -30.10 -8.19 -22.98
C ALA A 492 -30.62 -6.85 -22.46
N THR A 493 -30.51 -6.61 -21.15
CA THR A 493 -30.97 -5.38 -20.49
C THR A 493 -29.86 -4.79 -19.63
N GLU A 494 -29.92 -3.47 -19.42
CA GLU A 494 -29.05 -2.81 -18.46
C GLU A 494 -29.37 -3.29 -17.03
N PRO A 495 -28.37 -3.63 -16.19
CA PRO A 495 -28.60 -3.96 -14.80
C PRO A 495 -29.32 -2.82 -14.06
N GLN A 496 -30.40 -3.15 -13.36
CA GLN A 496 -31.23 -2.17 -12.67
C GLN A 496 -31.21 -2.40 -11.15
N PHE A 497 -31.03 -1.33 -10.38
CA PHE A 497 -31.22 -1.41 -8.92
C PHE A 497 -32.70 -1.45 -8.52
N VAL A 498 -33.02 -2.36 -7.59
CA VAL A 498 -34.34 -2.50 -6.95
C VAL A 498 -34.19 -2.59 -5.44
N ILE A 499 -35.12 -2.03 -4.68
CA ILE A 499 -35.06 -2.00 -3.22
C ILE A 499 -35.55 -3.34 -2.65
N ASN A 500 -34.72 -3.95 -1.81
CA ASN A 500 -35.15 -5.02 -0.91
C ASN A 500 -35.94 -4.40 0.25
N HIS A 501 -37.26 -4.65 0.29
CA HIS A 501 -38.11 -4.06 1.33
C HIS A 501 -37.85 -4.60 2.75
N ASN A 502 -37.19 -5.75 2.89
CA ASN A 502 -36.83 -6.32 4.19
C ASN A 502 -35.59 -5.63 4.79
N THR A 503 -34.60 -5.30 3.95
CA THR A 503 -33.29 -4.79 4.41
C THR A 503 -33.04 -3.33 4.05
N ARG A 504 -33.89 -2.72 3.21
CA ARG A 504 -33.74 -1.40 2.58
C ARG A 504 -32.52 -1.24 1.67
N LYS A 505 -31.70 -2.29 1.48
CA LYS A 505 -30.57 -2.27 0.56
C LYS A 505 -31.02 -2.45 -0.90
N LYS A 506 -30.17 -2.06 -1.85
CA LYS A 506 -30.42 -2.23 -3.30
C LYS A 506 -29.90 -3.58 -3.79
N GLU A 507 -30.76 -4.35 -4.44
CA GLU A 507 -30.43 -5.55 -5.21
C GLU A 507 -30.38 -5.17 -6.70
N ILE A 508 -29.79 -6.03 -7.53
CA ILE A 508 -29.67 -5.80 -8.98
C ILE A 508 -30.58 -6.79 -9.70
N VAL A 509 -31.44 -6.29 -10.58
CA VAL A 509 -32.27 -7.12 -11.48
C VAL A 509 -31.79 -6.92 -12.91
N VAL A 510 -31.68 -8.01 -13.67
CA VAL A 510 -31.19 -7.97 -15.05
C VAL A 510 -31.65 -9.19 -15.85
N GLN A 511 -31.87 -9.04 -17.15
CA GLN A 511 -32.21 -10.11 -18.08
C GLN A 511 -31.08 -10.37 -19.08
N ASP A 512 -30.82 -11.64 -19.39
CA ASP A 512 -29.88 -12.07 -20.44
C ASP A 512 -30.55 -12.23 -21.83
N GLU A 513 -29.74 -12.50 -22.86
CA GLU A 513 -30.17 -12.73 -24.26
C GLU A 513 -31.03 -14.00 -24.44
N ASN A 514 -30.99 -14.92 -23.47
CA ASN A 514 -31.85 -16.12 -23.46
C ASN A 514 -33.18 -15.87 -22.73
N ASN A 515 -33.52 -14.62 -22.45
CA ASN A 515 -34.71 -14.18 -21.72
C ASN A 515 -34.79 -14.67 -20.26
N VAL A 516 -33.67 -15.03 -19.64
CA VAL A 516 -33.59 -15.39 -18.23
C VAL A 516 -33.45 -14.11 -17.40
N LEU A 517 -34.39 -13.89 -16.47
CA LEU A 517 -34.38 -12.80 -15.50
C LEU A 517 -33.65 -13.24 -14.23
N TYR A 518 -32.67 -12.45 -13.80
CA TYR A 518 -31.86 -12.66 -12.61
C TYR A 518 -32.16 -11.60 -11.56
N LEU A 519 -32.19 -12.00 -10.28
CA LEU A 519 -32.05 -11.08 -9.15
C LEU A 519 -30.76 -11.38 -8.41
N ILE A 520 -29.94 -10.36 -8.18
CA ILE A 520 -28.59 -10.45 -7.63
C ILE A 520 -28.53 -9.62 -6.33
N SER A 521 -27.94 -10.21 -5.30
CA SER A 521 -27.77 -9.59 -3.98
C SER A 521 -26.71 -8.47 -3.96
N THR A 522 -26.64 -7.73 -2.86
CA THR A 522 -25.60 -6.70 -2.61
C THR A 522 -24.18 -7.26 -2.51
N SER A 523 -24.01 -8.58 -2.43
CA SER A 523 -22.71 -9.25 -2.33
C SER A 523 -22.38 -10.08 -3.58
N GLY A 524 -23.12 -9.91 -4.68
CA GLY A 524 -22.86 -10.60 -5.94
C GLY A 524 -23.44 -12.02 -6.07
N ASN A 525 -24.17 -12.51 -5.07
CA ASN A 525 -24.84 -13.81 -5.18
C ASN A 525 -26.12 -13.70 -6.02
N VAL A 526 -26.31 -14.58 -7.00
CA VAL A 526 -27.59 -14.75 -7.71
C VAL A 526 -28.60 -15.35 -6.73
N LEU A 527 -29.65 -14.59 -6.41
CA LEU A 527 -30.70 -14.98 -5.48
C LEU A 527 -31.70 -15.95 -6.12
N TRP A 528 -32.05 -15.71 -7.39
CA TRP A 528 -32.87 -16.60 -8.20
C TRP A 528 -32.76 -16.27 -9.70
N LYS A 529 -33.21 -17.20 -10.53
CA LYS A 529 -33.36 -17.07 -11.99
C LYS A 529 -34.82 -17.37 -12.36
N LYS A 530 -35.37 -16.68 -13.36
CA LYS A 530 -36.70 -16.92 -13.91
C LYS A 530 -36.68 -16.83 -15.43
N GLU A 531 -37.00 -17.91 -16.11
CA GLU A 531 -37.18 -17.92 -17.56
C GLU A 531 -38.45 -17.15 -17.94
N LEU A 532 -38.34 -16.28 -18.95
CA LEU A 532 -39.43 -15.53 -19.56
C LEU A 532 -39.56 -15.93 -21.04
N SER A 533 -40.75 -15.84 -21.61
CA SER A 533 -40.98 -16.18 -23.03
C SER A 533 -40.36 -15.19 -24.00
N SER A 534 -40.10 -13.95 -23.56
CA SER A 534 -39.62 -12.87 -24.43
C SER A 534 -38.89 -11.74 -23.66
N PRO A 535 -38.22 -10.82 -24.37
CA PRO A 535 -37.47 -9.73 -23.73
C PRO A 535 -38.36 -8.75 -22.96
N ILE A 536 -37.86 -8.27 -21.82
CA ILE A 536 -38.50 -7.22 -21.02
C ILE A 536 -38.53 -5.91 -21.79
N GLN A 537 -39.68 -5.23 -21.73
CA GLN A 537 -39.92 -3.95 -22.37
C GLN A 537 -39.67 -2.81 -21.36
N GLY A 538 -38.53 -2.13 -21.52
CA GLY A 538 -38.14 -0.99 -20.70
C GLY A 538 -37.74 -1.36 -19.27
N LYS A 539 -37.92 -0.42 -18.33
CA LYS A 539 -37.48 -0.60 -16.93
C LYS A 539 -38.50 -1.38 -16.11
N ILE A 540 -38.01 -2.23 -15.22
CA ILE A 540 -38.81 -2.92 -14.21
C ILE A 540 -39.22 -1.90 -13.15
N GLN A 541 -40.49 -1.83 -12.77
CA GLN A 541 -40.96 -0.87 -11.77
C GLN A 541 -41.30 -1.54 -10.45
N GLN A 542 -41.06 -0.86 -9.32
CA GLN A 542 -41.45 -1.38 -8.01
C GLN A 542 -42.80 -0.81 -7.57
N VAL A 543 -43.71 -1.70 -7.20
CA VAL A 543 -45.05 -1.36 -6.69
C VAL A 543 -45.31 -2.04 -5.34
N ASP A 544 -46.16 -1.45 -4.52
CA ASP A 544 -46.69 -2.07 -3.30
C ASP A 544 -48.20 -2.23 -3.43
N LEU A 545 -48.62 -3.30 -4.12
CA LEU A 545 -50.03 -3.57 -4.46
C LEU A 545 -50.91 -3.72 -3.22
N TYR A 546 -50.34 -4.18 -2.11
CA TYR A 546 -51.05 -4.49 -0.86
C TYR A 546 -50.94 -3.40 0.21
N LYS A 547 -50.21 -2.32 -0.08
CA LYS A 547 -49.95 -1.18 0.83
C LYS A 547 -49.30 -1.59 2.16
N ASN A 548 -48.57 -2.70 2.19
CA ASN A 548 -47.96 -3.28 3.39
C ASN A 548 -46.44 -3.07 3.46
N GLY A 549 -45.88 -2.27 2.54
CA GLY A 549 -44.45 -2.01 2.44
C GLY A 549 -43.67 -3.11 1.71
N ARG A 550 -44.31 -4.24 1.34
CA ARG A 550 -43.67 -5.27 0.51
C ARG A 550 -43.70 -4.81 -0.93
N LEU A 551 -42.52 -4.74 -1.54
CA LEU A 551 -42.35 -4.31 -2.93
C LEU A 551 -42.41 -5.52 -3.87
N GLN A 552 -43.13 -5.37 -4.97
CA GLN A 552 -43.22 -6.27 -6.11
C GLN A 552 -42.56 -5.63 -7.33
N LEU A 553 -42.07 -6.43 -8.27
CA LEU A 553 -41.51 -6.03 -9.55
C LEU A 553 -42.59 -6.15 -10.63
N ALA A 554 -42.93 -5.04 -11.28
CA ALA A 554 -43.96 -4.95 -12.32
C ALA A 554 -43.32 -4.53 -13.65
N PHE A 555 -43.57 -5.29 -14.71
CA PHE A 555 -43.00 -5.05 -16.04
C PHE A 555 -43.80 -5.76 -17.12
N THR A 556 -43.59 -5.36 -18.37
CA THR A 556 -44.07 -6.08 -19.56
C THR A 556 -42.88 -6.77 -20.24
N THR A 557 -43.13 -7.92 -20.85
CA THR A 557 -42.28 -8.49 -21.90
C THR A 557 -42.91 -8.14 -23.26
N ASN A 558 -42.39 -8.63 -24.38
CA ASN A 558 -42.99 -8.36 -25.70
C ASN A 558 -44.46 -8.83 -25.78
N ASP A 559 -44.85 -9.86 -25.02
CA ASP A 559 -46.14 -10.55 -25.10
C ASP A 559 -46.86 -10.76 -23.77
N GLN A 560 -46.25 -10.44 -22.63
CA GLN A 560 -46.85 -10.65 -21.31
C GLN A 560 -46.74 -9.43 -20.39
N PHE A 561 -47.70 -9.29 -19.47
CA PHE A 561 -47.63 -8.37 -18.34
C PHE A 561 -47.46 -9.16 -17.04
N PHE A 562 -46.37 -8.89 -16.33
CA PHE A 562 -46.02 -9.54 -15.07
C PHE A 562 -46.02 -8.58 -13.89
N VAL A 563 -46.47 -9.10 -12.74
CA VAL A 563 -46.01 -8.64 -11.43
C VAL A 563 -45.49 -9.84 -10.64
N ILE A 564 -44.24 -9.77 -10.20
CA ILE A 564 -43.60 -10.82 -9.38
C ILE A 564 -43.17 -10.25 -8.03
N ASP A 565 -43.17 -11.09 -7.00
CA ASP A 565 -42.65 -10.73 -5.69
C ASP A 565 -41.10 -10.75 -5.68
N ARG A 566 -40.49 -10.32 -4.57
CA ARG A 566 -39.04 -10.34 -4.42
C ARG A 566 -38.42 -11.73 -4.61
N ASN A 567 -39.17 -12.80 -4.33
CA ASN A 567 -38.68 -14.18 -4.44
C ASN A 567 -38.89 -14.77 -5.84
N GLY A 568 -39.26 -13.94 -6.83
CA GLY A 568 -39.47 -14.36 -8.22
C GLY A 568 -40.81 -15.06 -8.45
N LYS A 569 -41.73 -15.07 -7.48
CA LYS A 569 -43.04 -15.71 -7.63
C LYS A 569 -44.05 -14.73 -8.23
N VAL A 570 -44.86 -15.23 -9.17
CA VAL A 570 -45.93 -14.44 -9.77
C VAL A 570 -46.96 -14.03 -8.72
N VAL A 571 -47.34 -12.76 -8.74
CA VAL A 571 -48.40 -12.20 -7.91
C VAL A 571 -49.69 -12.24 -8.70
N GLN A 572 -50.58 -13.17 -8.35
CA GLN A 572 -51.86 -13.32 -9.07
C GLN A 572 -52.76 -12.08 -8.88
N PRO A 573 -53.51 -11.63 -9.91
CA PRO A 573 -53.68 -12.23 -11.24
C PRO A 573 -52.79 -11.59 -12.33
N PHE A 574 -51.58 -11.13 -11.97
CA PHE A 574 -50.68 -10.36 -12.82
C PHE A 574 -49.68 -11.24 -13.58
N GLU A 575 -50.23 -12.16 -14.36
CA GLU A 575 -49.57 -12.89 -15.43
C GLU A 575 -50.57 -12.93 -16.58
N LYS A 576 -50.54 -11.88 -17.40
CA LYS A 576 -51.50 -11.68 -18.49
C LYS A 576 -50.79 -11.76 -19.83
N THR A 577 -51.24 -12.66 -20.69
CA THR A 577 -50.70 -12.85 -22.04
C THR A 577 -51.51 -12.04 -23.06
N TYR A 578 -50.80 -11.46 -24.04
CA TYR A 578 -51.37 -10.66 -25.12
C TYR A 578 -50.97 -11.27 -26.47
N GLU A 579 -51.94 -11.83 -27.17
CA GLU A 579 -51.73 -12.44 -28.48
C GLU A 579 -51.19 -11.41 -29.49
N GLY A 580 -50.19 -11.80 -30.26
CA GLY A 580 -49.54 -10.93 -31.27
C GLY A 580 -48.39 -10.08 -30.73
N GLY A 581 -48.13 -10.08 -29.41
CA GLY A 581 -47.00 -9.35 -28.82
C GLY A 581 -47.07 -7.84 -29.04
N ASN A 582 -45.93 -7.20 -29.27
CA ASN A 582 -45.82 -5.75 -29.48
C ASN A 582 -46.36 -4.92 -28.30
N LEU A 583 -46.06 -5.38 -27.08
CA LEU A 583 -46.30 -4.58 -25.88
C LEU A 583 -45.25 -3.50 -25.73
N ASN A 584 -45.70 -2.29 -25.40
CA ASN A 584 -44.78 -1.24 -24.95
C ASN A 584 -44.35 -1.48 -23.49
N PRO A 585 -43.32 -0.75 -23.02
CA PRO A 585 -42.97 -0.72 -21.60
C PRO A 585 -44.15 -0.33 -20.72
N LEU A 586 -44.24 -0.95 -19.54
CA LEU A 586 -45.30 -0.73 -18.57
C LEU A 586 -45.32 0.74 -18.09
N ALA A 587 -46.50 1.34 -18.07
CA ALA A 587 -46.74 2.62 -17.42
C ALA A 587 -47.49 2.43 -16.09
N ILE A 588 -47.06 3.13 -15.04
CA ILE A 588 -47.69 3.05 -13.71
C ILE A 588 -48.01 4.46 -13.23
N PHE A 589 -49.30 4.71 -12.96
CA PHE A 589 -49.76 5.99 -12.42
C PHE A 589 -50.22 5.84 -10.99
N ASP A 590 -49.80 6.77 -10.12
CA ASP A 590 -50.29 6.90 -8.74
C ASP A 590 -50.68 8.36 -8.48
N TYR A 591 -51.90 8.71 -8.89
CA TYR A 591 -52.41 10.09 -8.95
C TYR A 591 -52.29 10.86 -7.63
N GLU A 592 -52.48 10.15 -6.51
CA GLU A 592 -52.57 10.71 -5.17
C GLU A 592 -51.42 10.24 -4.27
N GLN A 593 -50.41 9.56 -4.84
CA GLN A 593 -49.30 8.95 -4.09
C GLN A 593 -49.77 8.03 -2.95
N ASN A 594 -50.94 7.41 -3.12
CA ASN A 594 -51.58 6.58 -2.11
C ASN A 594 -51.55 5.09 -2.48
N ARG A 595 -50.70 4.72 -3.44
CA ARG A 595 -50.49 3.36 -3.96
C ARG A 595 -51.76 2.75 -4.56
N LYS A 596 -52.72 3.58 -5.01
CA LYS A 596 -53.86 3.13 -5.82
C LYS A 596 -53.46 3.15 -7.29
N TYR A 597 -52.56 2.23 -7.66
CA TYR A 597 -51.95 2.21 -8.97
C TYR A 597 -52.96 2.07 -10.12
N ARG A 598 -52.61 2.69 -11.24
CA ARG A 598 -53.16 2.42 -12.56
C ARG A 598 -52.03 1.86 -13.41
N LEU A 599 -52.10 0.56 -13.66
CA LEU A 599 -51.11 -0.20 -14.41
C LEU A 599 -51.58 -0.22 -15.86
N VAL A 600 -50.89 0.53 -16.72
CA VAL A 600 -51.30 0.74 -18.11
C VAL A 600 -50.40 -0.05 -19.04
N VAL A 601 -51.01 -1.01 -19.72
CA VAL A 601 -50.39 -1.84 -20.77
C VAL A 601 -50.96 -1.38 -22.11
N THR A 602 -50.09 -1.18 -23.10
CA THR A 602 -50.51 -0.79 -24.45
C THR A 602 -49.95 -1.76 -25.47
N GLN A 603 -50.78 -2.11 -26.45
CA GLN A 603 -50.47 -3.05 -27.51
C GLN A 603 -50.95 -2.49 -28.85
N GLY A 604 -50.02 -2.03 -29.70
CA GLY A 604 -50.37 -1.28 -30.90
C GLY A 604 -51.26 -0.07 -30.55
N ARG A 605 -52.52 -0.08 -31.02
CA ARG A 605 -53.52 0.97 -30.71
C ARG A 605 -54.31 0.72 -29.42
N LYS A 606 -54.26 -0.48 -28.84
CA LYS A 606 -55.08 -0.85 -27.68
C LYS A 606 -54.46 -0.37 -26.38
N VAL A 607 -55.30 0.05 -25.44
CA VAL A 607 -54.92 0.49 -24.10
C VAL A 607 -55.70 -0.28 -23.05
N PHE A 608 -54.97 -0.93 -22.14
CA PHE A 608 -55.52 -1.65 -21.01
C PHE A 608 -55.07 -0.98 -19.71
N MET A 609 -56.02 -0.51 -18.91
CA MET A 609 -55.73 0.09 -17.59
C MET A 609 -56.24 -0.82 -16.49
N TYR A 610 -55.33 -1.40 -15.72
CA TYR A 610 -55.63 -2.25 -14.57
C TYR A 610 -55.51 -1.51 -13.25
N ASN A 611 -56.34 -1.88 -12.28
CA ASN A 611 -56.19 -1.46 -10.89
C ASN A 611 -55.20 -2.38 -10.14
N SER A 612 -54.92 -2.08 -8.86
CA SER A 612 -54.02 -2.90 -8.01
C SER A 612 -54.51 -4.33 -7.73
N ARG A 613 -55.75 -4.69 -8.11
CA ARG A 613 -56.29 -6.06 -8.03
C ARG A 613 -56.21 -6.81 -9.38
N GLY A 614 -55.79 -6.12 -10.45
CA GLY A 614 -55.71 -6.69 -11.79
C GLY A 614 -57.01 -6.64 -12.58
N ASP A 615 -58.04 -5.91 -12.10
CA ASP A 615 -59.28 -5.67 -12.83
C ASP A 615 -59.13 -4.46 -13.77
N ILE A 616 -59.83 -4.47 -14.90
CA ILE A 616 -59.95 -3.31 -15.79
C ILE A 616 -60.67 -2.16 -15.07
N VAL A 617 -60.11 -0.95 -15.20
CA VAL A 617 -60.70 0.28 -14.64
C VAL A 617 -61.82 0.77 -15.55
N SER A 618 -63.06 0.43 -15.22
CA SER A 618 -64.26 0.77 -16.01
C SER A 618 -64.45 2.28 -16.26
N GLY A 619 -63.95 3.13 -15.36
CA GLY A 619 -64.04 4.59 -15.51
C GLY A 619 -63.04 5.20 -16.50
N PHE A 620 -62.13 4.41 -17.07
CA PHE A 620 -61.17 4.87 -18.07
C PHE A 620 -61.66 4.54 -19.48
N THR A 621 -61.96 5.57 -20.28
CA THR A 621 -62.67 5.42 -21.56
C THR A 621 -61.77 5.39 -22.80
N TYR A 622 -60.47 5.69 -22.66
CA TYR A 622 -59.54 5.71 -23.79
C TYR A 622 -58.89 4.33 -23.98
N THR A 623 -59.65 3.37 -24.48
CA THR A 623 -59.20 1.97 -24.67
C THR A 623 -58.59 1.70 -26.03
N GLU A 624 -58.72 2.65 -26.97
CA GLU A 624 -58.19 2.52 -28.33
C GLU A 624 -57.73 3.89 -28.85
N ALA A 625 -56.52 3.93 -29.39
CA ALA A 625 -55.89 5.11 -29.97
C ALA A 625 -56.17 5.22 -31.47
N GLY A 626 -56.06 6.46 -31.99
CA GLY A 626 -56.22 6.74 -33.42
C GLY A 626 -55.11 6.14 -34.28
N ASP A 627 -53.94 5.92 -33.69
CA ASP A 627 -52.77 5.31 -34.32
C ASP A 627 -51.96 4.53 -33.25
N GLU A 628 -50.94 3.79 -33.67
CA GLU A 628 -50.11 2.95 -32.80
C GLU A 628 -49.42 3.77 -31.71
N ILE A 629 -49.49 3.30 -30.47
CA ILE A 629 -48.88 3.95 -29.32
C ILE A 629 -47.41 3.58 -29.27
N GLN A 630 -46.55 4.58 -29.09
CA GLN A 630 -45.11 4.46 -29.09
C GLN A 630 -44.56 4.65 -27.67
N GLY A 631 -44.01 3.57 -27.10
CA GLY A 631 -43.41 3.58 -25.76
C GLY A 631 -44.42 3.66 -24.61
N ALA A 632 -43.92 3.82 -23.38
CA ALA A 632 -44.75 3.91 -22.19
C ALA A 632 -45.54 5.24 -22.15
N PRO A 633 -46.88 5.20 -21.96
CA PRO A 633 -47.66 6.37 -21.61
C PRO A 633 -47.12 7.06 -20.35
N LYS A 634 -47.23 8.38 -20.28
CA LYS A 634 -46.74 9.17 -19.13
C LYS A 634 -47.87 9.87 -18.39
N HIS A 635 -47.73 9.97 -17.07
CA HIS A 635 -48.61 10.79 -16.23
C HIS A 635 -47.83 11.97 -15.67
N PHE A 636 -48.43 13.15 -15.76
CA PHE A 636 -47.96 14.37 -15.13
C PHE A 636 -49.11 15.03 -14.39
N ARG A 637 -48.77 15.74 -13.31
CA ARG A 637 -49.71 16.58 -12.58
C ARG A 637 -49.25 18.03 -12.67
N VAL A 638 -50.10 18.88 -13.23
CA VAL A 638 -49.88 20.34 -13.31
C VAL A 638 -50.97 21.01 -12.49
N GLY A 639 -50.58 21.56 -11.35
CA GLY A 639 -51.52 22.03 -10.31
C GLY A 639 -52.45 20.91 -9.84
N ASN A 640 -53.76 21.13 -9.99
CA ASN A 640 -54.80 20.17 -9.59
C ASN A 640 -55.30 19.28 -10.73
N LYS A 641 -54.64 19.30 -11.89
CA LYS A 641 -55.06 18.54 -13.08
C LYS A 641 -54.06 17.43 -13.41
N ASP A 642 -54.60 16.25 -13.69
CA ASP A 642 -53.86 15.11 -14.22
C ASP A 642 -53.86 15.12 -15.75
N TYR A 643 -52.70 14.80 -16.31
CA TYR A 643 -52.43 14.69 -17.74
C TYR A 643 -51.84 13.31 -18.01
N LEU A 644 -52.54 12.52 -18.80
CA LEU A 644 -52.06 11.27 -19.36
C LEU A 644 -51.64 11.54 -20.80
N VAL A 645 -50.40 11.27 -21.15
CA VAL A 645 -49.81 11.59 -22.44
C VAL A 645 -49.42 10.30 -23.16
N PHE A 646 -49.97 10.10 -24.35
CA PHE A 646 -49.68 8.98 -25.23
C PHE A 646 -49.03 9.52 -26.50
N LYS A 647 -47.86 9.01 -26.85
CA LYS A 647 -47.20 9.32 -28.12
C LYS A 647 -47.69 8.34 -29.18
N LEU A 648 -48.11 8.84 -30.34
CA LEU A 648 -48.60 8.04 -31.45
C LEU A 648 -47.55 7.95 -32.57
N ALA A 649 -47.68 6.93 -33.44
CA ALA A 649 -46.75 6.66 -34.54
C ALA A 649 -46.73 7.79 -35.59
N ASP A 650 -47.87 8.43 -35.87
CA ASP A 650 -48.00 9.65 -36.67
C ASP A 650 -47.26 10.88 -36.10
N GLY A 651 -46.63 10.77 -34.94
CA GLY A 651 -45.88 11.83 -34.27
C GLY A 651 -46.74 12.73 -33.37
N SER A 652 -48.06 12.53 -33.32
CA SER A 652 -48.96 13.29 -32.47
C SER A 652 -48.89 12.86 -31.00
N LEU A 653 -49.25 13.78 -30.09
CA LEU A 653 -49.39 13.52 -28.66
C LEU A 653 -50.87 13.57 -28.27
N LYS A 654 -51.41 12.45 -27.80
CA LYS A 654 -52.74 12.44 -27.20
C LYS A 654 -52.64 12.76 -25.72
N ILE A 655 -53.24 13.90 -25.34
CA ILE A 655 -53.25 14.39 -23.96
C ILE A 655 -54.66 14.24 -23.38
N LEU A 656 -54.77 13.47 -22.30
CA LEU A 656 -56.04 13.05 -21.70
C LEU A 656 -56.09 13.36 -20.21
N ASN A 657 -57.28 13.45 -19.65
CA ASN A 657 -57.47 13.44 -18.20
C ASN A 657 -57.48 11.99 -17.64
N ARG A 658 -57.59 11.87 -16.30
CA ARG A 658 -57.61 10.58 -15.58
C ARG A 658 -58.71 9.58 -15.99
N ILE A 659 -59.77 10.04 -16.66
CA ILE A 659 -60.86 9.18 -17.17
C ILE A 659 -60.72 8.88 -18.67
N GLY A 660 -59.67 9.37 -19.34
CA GLY A 660 -59.45 9.12 -20.76
C GLY A 660 -60.17 10.08 -21.71
N LYS A 661 -60.65 11.24 -21.24
CA LYS A 661 -61.18 12.29 -22.13
C LYS A 661 -60.10 13.28 -22.53
N VAL A 662 -60.16 13.74 -23.77
CA VAL A 662 -59.25 14.76 -24.30
C VAL A 662 -59.27 16.00 -23.40
N ARG A 663 -58.09 16.51 -23.12
CA ARG A 663 -57.87 17.66 -22.25
C ARG A 663 -57.70 18.94 -23.04
#